data_AF-A0A8T0G0B1-F1
#
_entry.id   AF-A0A8T0G0B1-F1
#
_cell.length_a   1.000
_cell.length_b   1.000
_cell.length_c   1.000
_cell.angle_alpha   90.00
_cell.angle_beta   90.00
_cell.angle_gamma   90.00
#
_symmetry.space_group_name_H-M   'P 1'
#
loop_
_entity.id
_entity.type
_entity.pdbx_description
1 polymer ?
#
loop_
_entity_poly.entity_id
_entity_poly.type
_entity_poly.pdbx_seq_one_letter_code
_entity_poly.pdbx_strand_id
1 'polypeptide(L)'
;MNAENVKIWNDVVILFESLEEKQIHVIKPVLPKFSRILSLAARENSSTDENNVKLISAWLMALISRMLKHETKFIIKWALSTVLTFDFKKHVLHEDSLKMLIKILFETLNDQSLYSRNSEQDNYSLFLSSEKISKFLKNYISGLKFPSEKVTFFRYLLNIIASQSWCIVALLHITVALSTLESTPSWSKSDISLIRNIVVNCQRSHEPAFRASLEYFMMECCTLFMDWNSLHIENLVELLSVFKSSAVSRHSKPWNNFAARIHELIFNESSGAITQDTATEYCTKNITKILEVNINEAPDADVEEVELEKMARMLMLFADASVISVESTQDKLHWNSILNPVISIIQFASNRPYMHSKKFLSSVKLITLLIKESHGCDKIELDPHTTNIIGSLNQSPEIIEFLYQRLFMNIYNNSCISQSYILFEFFDTIIAESRLNGLFLSIIPQMMKKVEDILEDKTQRRNLLFSLWKILVSLVNSGLAINFSIIQSLNYRIFSEVLKCGILQECLSKPANLDGIRKEQWLRFSHQSICNFWCVIHSVIPHLSDDEMTFIMLPLIEETEKVFNDGPKIVVPYAISCLKQIIPKLGKHNLSMMSALLEVAWKSCLELRGNEAFRPSLSSLIEIIFQPDMIQEAFFPSLDMYFKRFKELSESTSGIFYTFIKQFCSAIPLRKLLESGFNCIHIFVFALTFGPIHQKAHKIMEETLIYLLEQDPHLSRSLTLVDSNKPSCFVRITILEYLLENLKEETKESEDFVFLLIQELMMADSEDESKPTSHFANSLSHRIRNRAWQSILLIQHFIKNKVLNEQLLLKTLTALGAESQQPSIRYLQEWVTFNVLHVEQSFINKFILIIDDSLDKRPSYIISVVSITNLLILHQIINEKNNIAKCFKLLTILCMAQNFTVRLYAQVTLTNLFELCQQMDISNFINQYEFVSQMIDMQNPPGGKGTCLETVLYDLPRLSTLSPDEWIRPDWFNKNCFHVLTYNLDDSLKKSLPTSWTSKMLNDNLVTESNSLDYNFQKKIMPVKDIIESSDDVVLINLEQKQIQKDGLIVVASLIDRVPNLGGLCRTCEVFGVKEFVIGSLRYIEDKQFQNLAVSADKWVSIKEVKTYMLKEYLMSMKEEGYTLVGAEQTEDSCNLKEYQFPKKSILLLGHEKEGLPVELIQLLDTCVEIPQQGVVRSLNVHVSGAILIWEYARQHSNLS
;
A
#
# COMPACT_ATOMS: atom_id res chain seq x y z
N MET A 1 10.33 -53.87 16.18
CA MET A 1 10.29 -52.51 15.60
C MET A 1 11.72 -51.98 15.48
N ASN A 2 12.17 -51.60 14.29
CA ASN A 2 13.51 -50.99 14.08
C ASN A 2 13.72 -49.76 14.98
N ALA A 3 14.93 -49.56 15.50
CA ALA A 3 15.28 -48.40 16.34
C ALA A 3 15.04 -47.03 15.64
N GLU A 4 15.10 -47.00 14.30
CA GLU A 4 14.73 -45.84 13.50
C GLU A 4 13.23 -45.53 13.54
N ASN A 5 12.35 -46.55 13.57
CA ASN A 5 10.90 -46.33 13.70
C ASN A 5 10.55 -45.60 15.00
N VAL A 6 11.17 -46.00 16.11
CA VAL A 6 10.93 -45.38 17.42
C VAL A 6 11.39 -43.92 17.41
N LYS A 7 12.51 -43.60 16.77
CA LYS A 7 13.00 -42.21 16.64
C LYS A 7 12.07 -41.33 15.81
N ILE A 8 11.50 -41.85 14.71
CA ILE A 8 10.55 -41.11 13.87
C ILE A 8 9.26 -40.81 14.63
N TRP A 9 8.67 -41.81 15.30
CA TRP A 9 7.47 -41.59 16.11
C TRP A 9 7.72 -40.63 17.27
N ASN A 10 8.91 -40.69 17.89
CA ASN A 10 9.29 -39.72 18.91
C ASN A 10 9.39 -38.29 18.34
N ASP A 11 9.99 -38.10 17.17
CA ASP A 11 10.00 -36.77 16.52
C ASP A 11 8.60 -36.26 16.20
N VAL A 12 7.71 -37.14 15.71
CA VAL A 12 6.30 -36.80 15.40
C VAL A 12 5.57 -36.35 16.66
N VAL A 13 5.67 -37.10 17.76
CA VAL A 13 5.03 -36.76 19.04
C VAL A 13 5.55 -35.44 19.58
N ILE A 14 6.88 -35.26 19.63
CA ILE A 14 7.49 -34.02 20.12
C ILE A 14 7.04 -32.82 19.26
N LEU A 15 6.94 -32.97 17.94
CA LEU A 15 6.42 -31.91 17.07
C LEU A 15 4.95 -31.61 17.36
N PHE A 16 4.10 -32.61 17.56
CA PHE A 16 2.69 -32.39 17.90
C PHE A 16 2.53 -31.64 19.22
N GLU A 17 3.24 -32.06 20.26
CA GLU A 17 3.23 -31.41 21.58
C GLU A 17 3.77 -29.99 21.51
N SER A 18 4.90 -29.80 20.82
CA SER A 18 5.51 -28.47 20.68
C SER A 18 4.59 -27.52 19.90
N LEU A 19 3.90 -28.00 18.86
CA LEU A 19 2.95 -27.21 18.07
C LEU A 19 1.62 -26.90 18.79
N GLU A 20 1.44 -27.33 20.05
CA GLU A 20 0.35 -26.84 20.91
C GLU A 20 0.71 -25.49 21.56
N GLU A 21 2.00 -25.23 21.73
CA GLU A 21 2.49 -24.01 22.34
C GLU A 21 2.38 -22.81 21.41
N LYS A 22 2.30 -21.60 21.97
CA LYS A 22 2.24 -20.36 21.18
C LYS A 22 3.60 -19.69 21.03
N GLN A 23 4.55 -20.04 21.91
CA GLN A 23 5.82 -19.35 22.05
C GLN A 23 6.84 -19.82 21.02
N ILE A 24 7.31 -18.90 20.16
CA ILE A 24 8.20 -19.22 19.03
C ILE A 24 9.50 -19.91 19.49
N HIS A 25 10.07 -19.50 20.62
CA HIS A 25 11.35 -20.03 21.10
C HIS A 25 11.26 -21.48 21.58
N VAL A 26 10.07 -21.98 21.94
CA VAL A 26 9.84 -23.39 22.30
C VAL A 26 9.75 -24.25 21.04
N ILE A 27 9.11 -23.73 19.99
CA ILE A 27 8.80 -24.48 18.77
C ILE A 27 9.98 -24.50 17.80
N LYS A 28 10.68 -23.37 17.68
CA LYS A 28 11.75 -23.13 16.70
C LYS A 28 12.86 -24.20 16.74
N PRO A 29 13.36 -24.66 17.91
CA PRO A 29 14.39 -25.71 17.98
C PRO A 29 13.91 -27.07 17.45
N VAL A 30 12.59 -27.31 17.47
CA VAL A 30 11.98 -28.60 17.10
C VAL A 30 11.64 -28.64 15.60
N LEU A 31 11.39 -27.50 14.95
CA LEU A 31 11.04 -27.40 13.52
C LEU A 31 11.98 -28.16 12.57
N PRO A 32 13.32 -28.18 12.73
CA PRO A 32 14.21 -28.98 11.88
C PRO A 32 13.91 -30.49 11.88
N LYS A 33 13.30 -31.02 12.96
CA LYS A 33 12.87 -32.43 13.02
C LYS A 33 11.81 -32.73 11.96
N PHE A 34 10.98 -31.76 11.59
CA PHE A 34 10.00 -31.94 10.52
C PHE A 34 10.68 -32.14 9.15
N SER A 35 11.75 -31.39 8.85
CA SER A 35 12.56 -31.59 7.63
C SER A 35 13.20 -32.98 7.60
N ARG A 36 13.64 -33.49 8.77
CA ARG A 36 14.12 -34.87 8.91
C ARG A 36 13.04 -35.89 8.57
N ILE A 37 11.85 -35.77 9.18
CA ILE A 37 10.69 -36.64 8.90
C ILE A 37 10.36 -36.64 7.40
N LEU A 38 10.34 -35.46 6.77
CA LEU A 38 10.11 -35.35 5.33
C LEU A 38 11.18 -36.10 4.53
N SER A 39 12.47 -35.86 4.78
CA SER A 39 13.55 -36.53 4.05
C SER A 39 13.52 -38.06 4.17
N LEU A 40 13.10 -38.58 5.32
CA LEU A 40 12.96 -40.01 5.56
C LEU A 40 11.75 -40.59 4.81
N ALA A 41 10.61 -39.89 4.82
CA ALA A 41 9.44 -40.25 4.03
C ALA A 41 9.69 -40.25 2.51
N ALA A 42 10.70 -39.51 2.02
CA ALA A 42 11.14 -39.57 0.61
C ALA A 42 11.98 -40.82 0.27
N ARG A 43 12.71 -41.39 1.23
CA ARG A 43 13.64 -42.52 1.00
C ARG A 43 12.93 -43.86 0.83
N GLU A 44 11.73 -44.00 1.40
CA GLU A 44 10.89 -45.21 1.33
C GLU A 44 10.54 -45.64 -0.11
N ASN A 45 10.62 -44.74 -1.10
CA ASN A 45 10.24 -45.02 -2.48
C ASN A 45 11.39 -45.52 -3.37
N SER A 46 12.64 -45.54 -2.88
CA SER A 46 13.80 -45.99 -3.67
C SER A 46 14.25 -47.43 -3.40
N SER A 47 13.74 -48.09 -2.35
CA SER A 47 14.11 -49.47 -2.02
C SER A 47 12.88 -50.38 -1.86
N THR A 48 12.94 -51.54 -2.51
CA THR A 48 11.93 -52.63 -2.44
C THR A 48 12.05 -53.45 -1.15
N ASP A 49 12.49 -52.85 -0.05
CA ASP A 49 12.68 -53.55 1.22
C ASP A 49 11.40 -53.51 2.06
N GLU A 50 10.85 -54.69 2.35
CA GLU A 50 9.66 -54.90 3.21
C GLU A 50 9.85 -54.42 4.67
N ASN A 51 11.07 -53.99 5.05
CA ASN A 51 11.42 -53.47 6.37
C ASN A 51 11.40 -51.94 6.48
N ASN A 52 11.02 -51.22 5.42
CA ASN A 52 10.89 -49.78 5.47
C ASN A 52 9.70 -49.34 6.35
N VAL A 53 9.93 -48.25 7.08
CA VAL A 53 8.95 -47.55 7.90
C VAL A 53 7.71 -47.28 7.04
N LYS A 54 6.50 -47.39 7.60
CA LYS A 54 5.27 -46.90 6.97
C LYS A 54 4.83 -45.70 7.76
N LEU A 55 5.38 -44.52 7.48
CA LEU A 55 4.78 -43.31 8.02
C LEU A 55 3.42 -43.15 7.32
N ILE A 56 2.33 -43.32 8.06
CA ILE A 56 0.98 -43.18 7.50
C ILE A 56 0.83 -41.73 7.05
N SER A 57 0.57 -41.52 5.75
CA SER A 57 0.32 -40.21 5.12
C SER A 57 -0.63 -39.31 5.91
N ALA A 58 -1.59 -39.90 6.63
CA ALA A 58 -2.49 -39.21 7.55
C ALA A 58 -1.78 -38.40 8.66
N TRP A 59 -0.72 -38.93 9.27
CA TRP A 59 0.01 -38.24 10.35
C TRP A 59 0.85 -37.09 9.82
N LEU A 60 1.45 -37.26 8.63
CA LEU A 60 2.16 -36.17 7.96
C LEU A 60 1.19 -35.03 7.60
N MET A 61 0.01 -35.39 7.08
CA MET A 61 -1.05 -34.43 6.79
C MET A 61 -1.56 -33.71 8.03
N ALA A 62 -1.71 -34.41 9.15
CA ALA A 62 -2.11 -33.81 10.41
C ALA A 62 -1.07 -32.81 10.94
N LEU A 63 0.23 -33.12 10.85
CA LEU A 63 1.30 -32.18 11.18
C LEU A 63 1.27 -30.95 10.28
N ILE A 64 1.24 -31.13 8.95
CA ILE A 64 1.19 -30.01 8.00
C ILE A 64 -0.05 -29.14 8.25
N SER A 65 -1.22 -29.76 8.46
CA SER A 65 -2.45 -29.05 8.76
C SER A 65 -2.33 -28.20 10.03
N ARG A 66 -1.75 -28.77 11.10
CA ARG A 66 -1.56 -28.07 12.37
C ARG A 66 -0.59 -26.90 12.25
N MET A 67 0.49 -27.06 11.46
CA MET A 67 1.46 -26.00 11.22
C MET A 67 0.89 -24.86 10.37
N LEU A 68 0.13 -25.17 9.31
CA LEU A 68 -0.48 -24.16 8.44
C LEU A 68 -1.63 -23.41 9.13
N LYS A 69 -2.35 -24.06 10.04
CA LYS A 69 -3.44 -23.47 10.83
C LYS A 69 -3.00 -22.92 12.20
N HIS A 70 -1.69 -22.84 12.44
CA HIS A 70 -1.14 -22.39 13.72
C HIS A 70 -1.44 -20.89 13.95
N GLU A 71 -1.64 -20.47 15.20
CA GLU A 71 -1.97 -19.06 15.52
C GLU A 71 -0.81 -18.10 15.21
N THR A 72 0.43 -18.55 15.44
CA THR A 72 1.64 -17.75 15.24
C THR A 72 2.09 -17.69 13.78
N LYS A 73 2.12 -16.48 13.19
CA LYS A 73 2.51 -16.24 11.77
C LYS A 73 3.89 -16.74 11.40
N PHE A 74 4.85 -16.74 12.33
CA PHE A 74 6.19 -17.28 12.08
C PHE A 74 6.14 -18.75 11.66
N ILE A 75 5.32 -19.56 12.34
CA ILE A 75 5.18 -20.99 12.07
C ILE A 75 4.45 -21.22 10.75
N ILE A 76 3.39 -20.44 10.48
CA ILE A 76 2.71 -20.49 9.18
C ILE A 76 3.70 -20.17 8.05
N LYS A 77 4.50 -19.11 8.19
CA LYS A 77 5.54 -18.74 7.21
C LYS A 77 6.56 -19.85 7.03
N TRP A 78 7.09 -20.42 8.13
CA TRP A 78 8.02 -21.53 8.05
C TRP A 78 7.40 -22.74 7.32
N ALA A 79 6.19 -23.14 7.71
CA ALA A 79 5.46 -24.25 7.11
C ALA A 79 5.19 -24.03 5.61
N LEU A 80 4.75 -22.83 5.23
CA LEU A 80 4.58 -22.46 3.82
C LEU A 80 5.90 -22.53 3.05
N SER A 81 7.01 -22.05 3.62
CA SER A 81 8.32 -22.15 2.99
C SER A 81 8.73 -23.60 2.76
N THR A 82 8.44 -24.49 3.70
CA THR A 82 8.75 -25.93 3.56
C THR A 82 7.81 -26.60 2.55
N VAL A 83 6.50 -26.38 2.65
CA VAL A 83 5.47 -26.99 1.78
C VAL A 83 5.59 -26.49 0.33
N LEU A 84 5.91 -25.22 0.09
CA LEU A 84 6.11 -24.71 -1.28
C LEU A 84 7.37 -25.26 -1.95
N THR A 85 8.34 -25.75 -1.17
CA THR A 85 9.55 -26.42 -1.68
C THR A 85 9.41 -27.93 -1.81
N PHE A 86 8.23 -28.48 -1.51
CA PHE A 86 8.00 -29.91 -1.46
C PHE A 86 8.19 -30.58 -2.83
N ASP A 87 8.94 -31.69 -2.87
CA ASP A 87 9.18 -32.46 -4.08
C ASP A 87 8.19 -33.63 -4.21
N PHE A 88 7.06 -33.37 -4.88
CA PHE A 88 5.99 -34.36 -5.06
C PHE A 88 6.40 -35.58 -5.90
N LYS A 89 7.52 -35.54 -6.62
CA LYS A 89 8.04 -36.73 -7.33
C LYS A 89 8.63 -37.75 -6.37
N LYS A 90 9.11 -37.33 -5.19
CA LYS A 90 9.77 -38.18 -4.20
C LYS A 90 8.85 -38.59 -3.05
N HIS A 91 7.83 -37.80 -2.75
CA HIS A 91 6.91 -38.02 -1.64
C HIS A 91 5.55 -38.52 -2.15
N VAL A 92 5.24 -39.81 -1.96
CA VAL A 92 3.95 -40.39 -2.33
C VAL A 92 2.93 -40.12 -1.22
N LEU A 93 2.23 -38.99 -1.31
CA LEU A 93 0.96 -38.78 -0.61
C LEU A 93 -0.16 -39.44 -1.43
N HIS A 94 -1.13 -40.08 -0.77
CA HIS A 94 -2.33 -40.58 -1.46
C HIS A 94 -3.09 -39.40 -2.11
N GLU A 95 -3.83 -39.68 -3.19
CA GLU A 95 -4.54 -38.66 -3.97
C GLU A 95 -5.48 -37.79 -3.11
N ASP A 96 -6.19 -38.39 -2.16
CA ASP A 96 -7.07 -37.67 -1.23
C ASP A 96 -6.30 -36.78 -0.24
N SER A 97 -5.12 -37.22 0.20
CA SER A 97 -4.24 -36.43 1.07
C SER A 97 -3.68 -35.22 0.33
N LEU A 98 -3.38 -35.34 -0.97
CA LEU A 98 -2.94 -34.24 -1.82
C LEU A 98 -4.07 -33.21 -2.04
N LYS A 99 -5.29 -33.67 -2.35
CA LYS A 99 -6.46 -32.78 -2.48
C LYS A 99 -6.72 -32.01 -1.19
N MET A 100 -6.59 -32.67 -0.04
CA MET A 100 -6.72 -32.03 1.28
C MET A 100 -5.60 -31.03 1.54
N LEU A 101 -4.35 -31.35 1.17
CA LEU A 101 -3.20 -30.44 1.28
C LEU A 101 -3.43 -29.16 0.47
N ILE A 102 -3.83 -29.29 -0.80
CA ILE A 102 -4.10 -28.16 -1.68
C ILE A 102 -5.19 -27.27 -1.10
N LYS A 103 -6.27 -27.87 -0.58
CA LYS A 103 -7.36 -27.13 0.06
C LYS A 103 -6.86 -26.32 1.27
N ILE A 104 -6.16 -26.96 2.21
CA ILE A 104 -5.62 -26.29 3.41
C ILE A 104 -4.61 -25.20 3.02
N LEU A 105 -3.75 -25.48 2.03
CA LEU A 105 -2.77 -24.52 1.53
C LEU A 105 -3.48 -23.27 1.00
N PHE A 106 -4.47 -23.43 0.12
CA PHE A 106 -5.19 -22.30 -0.50
C PHE A 106 -6.09 -21.55 0.50
N GLU A 107 -6.64 -22.21 1.52
CA GLU A 107 -7.27 -21.54 2.66
C GLU A 107 -6.26 -20.65 3.42
N THR A 108 -5.04 -21.14 3.61
CA THR A 108 -3.97 -20.43 4.35
C THR A 108 -3.39 -19.26 3.56
N LEU A 109 -3.26 -19.39 2.23
CA LEU A 109 -2.76 -18.34 1.34
C LEU A 109 -3.65 -17.08 1.34
N ASN A 110 -4.90 -17.17 1.79
CA ASN A 110 -5.85 -16.05 1.76
C ASN A 110 -5.53 -14.91 2.76
N ASP A 111 -4.51 -15.07 3.60
CA ASP A 111 -4.09 -14.03 4.54
C ASP A 111 -3.15 -13.01 3.89
N GLN A 112 -3.61 -11.75 3.82
CA GLN A 112 -2.85 -10.62 3.29
C GLN A 112 -1.46 -10.45 3.95
N SER A 113 -1.34 -10.75 5.25
CA SER A 113 -0.08 -10.53 6.00
C SER A 113 1.08 -11.44 5.57
N LEU A 114 0.80 -12.51 4.82
CA LEU A 114 1.80 -13.41 4.26
C LEU A 114 2.58 -12.77 3.11
N TYR A 115 2.00 -11.78 2.44
CA TYR A 115 2.59 -11.11 1.27
C TYR A 115 3.44 -9.89 1.66
N SER A 116 3.74 -9.69 2.94
CA SER A 116 4.67 -8.63 3.37
C SER A 116 6.11 -8.90 2.91
N ARG A 117 6.90 -7.86 2.64
CA ARG A 117 8.36 -7.98 2.43
C ARG A 117 9.08 -8.71 3.57
N ASN A 118 10.12 -9.47 3.21
CA ASN A 118 11.07 -10.01 4.17
C ASN A 118 12.08 -8.94 4.60
N SER A 119 12.29 -8.79 5.90
CA SER A 119 13.29 -7.86 6.45
C SER A 119 14.75 -8.28 6.16
N GLU A 120 14.96 -9.48 5.61
CA GLU A 120 16.28 -10.12 5.47
C GLU A 120 16.78 -10.22 4.01
N GLN A 121 16.01 -9.78 3.01
CA GLN A 121 16.40 -9.90 1.59
C GLN A 121 16.33 -8.55 0.86
N ASP A 122 17.42 -8.21 0.15
CA ASP A 122 17.69 -6.90 -0.46
C ASP A 122 16.87 -6.56 -1.72
N ASN A 123 16.13 -7.50 -2.28
CA ASN A 123 15.54 -7.35 -3.62
C ASN A 123 14.02 -7.22 -3.60
N TYR A 124 13.45 -6.22 -2.93
CA TYR A 124 12.00 -5.92 -3.00
C TYR A 124 11.07 -7.16 -2.84
N SER A 125 11.59 -8.27 -2.29
CA SER A 125 11.03 -9.59 -2.56
C SER A 125 10.02 -9.90 -1.49
N LEU A 126 8.79 -10.16 -1.93
CA LEU A 126 7.71 -10.55 -1.05
C LEU A 126 8.06 -11.89 -0.41
N PHE A 127 7.73 -12.07 0.88
CA PHE A 127 7.94 -13.36 1.57
C PHE A 127 7.31 -14.51 0.77
N LEU A 128 6.07 -14.29 0.35
CA LEU A 128 5.31 -15.15 -0.54
C LEU A 128 5.09 -14.41 -1.85
N SER A 129 5.59 -14.97 -2.95
CA SER A 129 5.49 -14.41 -4.29
C SER A 129 4.76 -15.37 -5.23
N SER A 130 4.24 -14.83 -6.35
CA SER A 130 3.63 -15.66 -7.39
C SER A 130 4.64 -16.66 -7.98
N GLU A 131 5.93 -16.33 -8.01
CA GLU A 131 7.01 -17.25 -8.42
C GLU A 131 7.11 -18.50 -7.52
N LYS A 132 7.02 -18.33 -6.19
CA LYS A 132 7.09 -19.48 -5.26
C LYS A 132 5.87 -20.39 -5.43
N ILE A 133 4.69 -19.80 -5.58
CA ILE A 133 3.44 -20.53 -5.83
C ILE A 133 3.52 -21.23 -7.20
N SER A 134 3.99 -20.54 -8.24
CA SER A 134 4.17 -21.10 -9.58
C SER A 134 5.15 -22.27 -9.58
N LYS A 135 6.31 -22.13 -8.90
CA LYS A 135 7.29 -23.22 -8.78
C LYS A 135 6.70 -24.44 -8.09
N PHE A 136 5.93 -24.24 -7.02
CA PHE A 136 5.21 -25.31 -6.34
C PHE A 136 4.20 -26.00 -7.27
N LEU A 137 3.35 -25.22 -7.96
CA LEU A 137 2.35 -25.75 -8.89
C LEU A 137 3.01 -26.50 -10.05
N LYS A 138 4.08 -25.97 -10.65
CA LYS A 138 4.88 -26.66 -11.69
C LYS A 138 5.44 -27.98 -11.18
N ASN A 139 5.96 -28.01 -9.95
CA ASN A 139 6.46 -29.23 -9.35
C ASN A 139 5.34 -30.27 -9.17
N TYR A 140 4.22 -29.86 -8.58
CA TYR A 140 3.04 -30.71 -8.40
C TYR A 140 2.54 -31.27 -9.73
N ILE A 141 2.35 -30.43 -10.75
CA ILE A 141 1.89 -30.82 -12.09
C ILE A 141 2.88 -31.79 -12.76
N SER A 142 4.18 -31.59 -12.56
CA SER A 142 5.20 -32.48 -13.10
C SER A 142 5.24 -33.85 -12.41
N GLY A 143 4.63 -33.98 -11.23
CA GLY A 143 4.41 -35.26 -10.54
C GLY A 143 3.19 -36.05 -11.04
N LEU A 144 2.23 -35.37 -11.68
CA LEU A 144 1.05 -36.01 -12.27
C LEU A 144 1.43 -36.72 -13.58
N LYS A 145 1.23 -38.05 -13.62
CA LYS A 145 1.70 -38.89 -14.73
C LYS A 145 0.71 -38.90 -15.89
N PHE A 146 -0.59 -38.80 -15.61
CA PHE A 146 -1.62 -38.91 -16.64
C PHE A 146 -2.26 -37.53 -16.97
N PRO A 147 -2.59 -37.26 -18.24
CA PRO A 147 -3.27 -36.02 -18.63
C PRO A 147 -4.62 -35.80 -17.91
N SER A 148 -5.36 -36.88 -17.64
CA SER A 148 -6.64 -36.83 -16.92
C SER A 148 -6.51 -36.33 -15.47
N GLU A 149 -5.40 -36.63 -14.80
CA GLU A 149 -5.09 -36.14 -13.46
C GLU A 149 -4.83 -34.64 -13.45
N LYS A 150 -4.16 -34.12 -14.50
CA LYS A 150 -3.94 -32.67 -14.67
C LYS A 150 -5.28 -31.94 -14.84
N VAL A 151 -6.18 -32.47 -15.68
CA VAL A 151 -7.51 -31.87 -15.91
C VAL A 151 -8.35 -31.83 -14.63
N THR A 152 -8.40 -32.94 -13.89
CA THR A 152 -9.15 -33.02 -12.62
C THR A 152 -8.57 -32.08 -11.56
N PHE A 153 -7.25 -31.94 -11.49
CA PHE A 153 -6.58 -31.00 -10.60
C PHE A 153 -6.94 -29.53 -10.91
N PHE A 154 -6.86 -29.08 -12.16
CA PHE A 154 -7.16 -27.68 -12.50
C PHE A 154 -8.63 -27.31 -12.27
N ARG A 155 -9.57 -28.25 -12.49
CA ARG A 155 -10.99 -28.04 -12.11
C ARG A 155 -11.19 -28.00 -10.60
N TYR A 156 -10.51 -28.87 -9.87
CA TYR A 156 -10.55 -28.86 -8.40
C TYR A 156 -10.02 -27.54 -7.84
N LEU A 157 -8.91 -27.05 -8.39
CA LEU A 157 -8.32 -25.77 -8.01
C LEU A 157 -9.27 -24.59 -8.26
N LEU A 158 -9.88 -24.53 -9.44
CA LEU A 158 -10.85 -23.48 -9.78
C LEU A 158 -12.06 -23.50 -8.83
N ASN A 159 -12.57 -24.69 -8.47
CA ASN A 159 -13.64 -24.83 -7.49
C ASN A 159 -13.25 -24.33 -6.10
N ILE A 160 -12.03 -24.61 -5.64
CA ILE A 160 -11.53 -24.07 -4.36
C ILE A 160 -11.52 -22.54 -4.42
N ILE A 161 -10.97 -21.97 -5.49
CA ILE A 161 -10.89 -20.52 -5.65
C ILE A 161 -12.29 -19.89 -5.67
N ALA A 162 -13.26 -20.48 -6.37
CA ALA A 162 -14.63 -19.98 -6.44
C ALA A 162 -15.45 -20.19 -5.16
N SER A 163 -15.12 -21.18 -4.34
CA SER A 163 -15.90 -21.57 -3.16
C SER A 163 -15.73 -20.66 -1.94
N GLN A 164 -14.73 -19.77 -1.93
CA GLN A 164 -14.41 -18.92 -0.78
C GLN A 164 -14.21 -17.45 -1.17
N SER A 165 -14.37 -16.55 -0.20
CA SER A 165 -14.06 -15.12 -0.39
C SER A 165 -12.56 -14.89 -0.25
N TRP A 166 -11.95 -14.23 -1.24
CA TRP A 166 -10.52 -13.96 -1.24
C TRP A 166 -10.17 -12.51 -0.88
N CYS A 167 -9.04 -12.34 -0.20
CA CYS A 167 -8.30 -11.08 -0.24
C CYS A 167 -7.77 -10.84 -1.66
N ILE A 168 -7.95 -9.63 -2.18
CA ILE A 168 -7.56 -9.28 -3.56
C ILE A 168 -6.07 -9.49 -3.83
N VAL A 169 -5.21 -9.22 -2.84
CA VAL A 169 -3.75 -9.43 -2.92
C VAL A 169 -3.43 -10.92 -3.12
N ALA A 170 -4.02 -11.78 -2.30
CA ALA A 170 -3.77 -13.21 -2.32
C ALA A 170 -4.25 -13.85 -3.64
N LEU A 171 -5.48 -13.53 -4.03
CA LEU A 171 -6.07 -14.02 -5.27
C LEU A 171 -5.24 -13.62 -6.48
N LEU A 172 -4.75 -12.38 -6.50
CA LEU A 172 -4.01 -11.89 -7.63
C LEU A 172 -2.63 -12.57 -7.76
N HIS A 173 -1.91 -12.81 -6.66
CA HIS A 173 -0.69 -13.62 -6.70
C HIS A 173 -0.95 -15.05 -7.18
N ILE A 174 -2.12 -15.62 -6.85
CA ILE A 174 -2.53 -16.95 -7.32
C ILE A 174 -2.83 -16.92 -8.82
N THR A 175 -3.57 -15.92 -9.33
CA THR A 175 -3.86 -15.81 -10.78
C THR A 175 -2.60 -15.55 -11.60
N VAL A 176 -1.66 -14.74 -11.09
CA VAL A 176 -0.34 -14.55 -11.72
C VAL A 176 0.45 -15.86 -11.72
N ALA A 177 0.43 -16.62 -10.62
CA ALA A 177 1.11 -17.91 -10.58
C ALA A 177 0.51 -18.88 -11.62
N LEU A 178 -0.81 -18.90 -11.76
CA LEU A 178 -1.53 -19.71 -12.74
C LEU A 178 -1.22 -19.31 -14.19
N SER A 179 -1.09 -18.02 -14.50
CA SER A 179 -0.78 -17.55 -15.86
C SER A 179 0.63 -17.91 -16.33
N THR A 180 1.52 -18.35 -15.44
CA THR A 180 2.90 -18.77 -15.76
C THR A 180 3.06 -20.28 -15.98
N LEU A 181 1.98 -21.06 -15.88
CA LEU A 181 1.98 -22.51 -16.06
C LEU A 181 1.86 -22.91 -17.54
N GLU A 182 2.10 -24.19 -17.83
CA GLU A 182 1.92 -24.74 -19.19
C GLU A 182 0.43 -24.86 -19.55
N SER A 183 0.13 -24.64 -20.83
CA SER A 183 -1.22 -24.76 -21.39
C SER A 183 -1.75 -26.19 -21.21
N THR A 184 -2.92 -26.31 -20.60
CA THR A 184 -3.57 -27.60 -20.30
C THR A 184 -5.09 -27.46 -20.38
N PRO A 185 -5.73 -27.95 -21.46
CA PRO A 185 -7.18 -27.78 -21.66
C PRO A 185 -7.93 -28.58 -20.61
N SER A 186 -8.53 -27.88 -19.65
CA SER A 186 -9.11 -28.46 -18.43
C SER A 186 -10.45 -27.86 -18.05
N TRP A 187 -10.62 -26.54 -18.16
CA TRP A 187 -11.85 -25.83 -17.84
C TRP A 187 -12.89 -25.97 -18.95
N SER A 188 -14.11 -26.32 -18.56
CA SER A 188 -15.23 -26.62 -19.45
C SER A 188 -16.32 -25.56 -19.39
N LYS A 189 -17.42 -25.75 -20.15
CA LYS A 189 -18.60 -24.87 -20.13
C LYS A 189 -19.14 -24.59 -18.72
N SER A 190 -19.19 -25.57 -17.82
CA SER A 190 -19.72 -25.37 -16.46
C SER A 190 -18.86 -24.40 -15.64
N ASP A 191 -17.57 -24.33 -15.96
CA ASP A 191 -16.56 -23.61 -15.19
C ASP A 191 -16.57 -22.10 -15.48
N ILE A 192 -17.17 -21.67 -16.59
CA ILE A 192 -17.37 -20.25 -16.93
C ILE A 192 -18.17 -19.51 -15.84
N SER A 193 -19.17 -20.18 -15.27
CA SER A 193 -19.97 -19.62 -14.16
C SER A 193 -19.13 -19.37 -12.90
N LEU A 194 -18.13 -20.21 -12.64
CA LEU A 194 -17.19 -20.06 -11.53
C LEU A 194 -16.24 -18.88 -11.77
N ILE A 195 -15.70 -18.76 -12.99
CA ILE A 195 -14.85 -17.64 -13.40
C ILE A 195 -15.61 -16.31 -13.23
N ARG A 196 -16.87 -16.27 -13.67
CA ARG A 196 -17.75 -15.11 -13.49
C ARG A 196 -17.92 -14.75 -12.02
N ASN A 197 -18.17 -15.72 -11.15
CA ASN A 197 -18.31 -15.48 -9.71
C ASN A 197 -17.02 -14.92 -9.09
N ILE A 198 -15.84 -15.41 -9.51
CA ILE A 198 -14.54 -14.92 -9.03
C ILE A 198 -14.35 -13.44 -9.41
N VAL A 199 -14.57 -13.09 -10.68
CA VAL A 199 -14.39 -11.71 -11.16
C VAL A 199 -15.42 -10.76 -10.54
N VAL A 200 -16.70 -11.14 -10.50
CA VAL A 200 -17.78 -10.31 -9.93
C VAL A 200 -17.59 -10.08 -8.43
N ASN A 201 -17.14 -11.09 -7.67
CA ASN A 201 -16.85 -10.90 -6.24
C ASN A 201 -15.72 -9.88 -6.02
N CYS A 202 -14.75 -9.81 -6.92
CA CYS A 202 -13.62 -8.86 -6.84
C CYS A 202 -13.98 -7.45 -7.29
N GLN A 203 -15.05 -7.27 -8.09
CA GLN A 203 -15.58 -5.96 -8.44
C GLN A 203 -16.08 -5.16 -7.22
N ARG A 204 -16.27 -5.81 -6.06
CA ARG A 204 -16.58 -5.17 -4.78
C ARG A 204 -15.38 -4.50 -4.11
N SER A 205 -14.15 -4.73 -4.58
CA SER A 205 -12.95 -4.09 -4.02
C SER A 205 -12.84 -2.60 -4.41
N HIS A 206 -12.35 -1.77 -3.50
CA HIS A 206 -12.32 -0.30 -3.66
C HIS A 206 -11.16 0.21 -4.53
N GLU A 207 -10.18 -0.61 -4.87
CA GLU A 207 -9.00 -0.23 -5.66
C GLU A 207 -9.18 -0.60 -7.15
N PRO A 208 -9.33 0.36 -8.08
CA PRO A 208 -9.54 0.08 -9.51
C PRO A 208 -8.38 -0.68 -10.17
N ALA A 209 -7.14 -0.35 -9.79
CA ALA A 209 -5.95 -0.96 -10.37
C ALA A 209 -5.91 -2.48 -10.15
N PHE A 210 -6.22 -2.93 -8.94
CA PHE A 210 -6.27 -4.36 -8.61
C PHE A 210 -7.38 -5.11 -9.35
N ARG A 211 -8.56 -4.49 -9.54
CA ARG A 211 -9.65 -5.08 -10.32
C ARG A 211 -9.22 -5.32 -11.77
N ALA A 212 -8.61 -4.31 -12.39
CA ALA A 212 -8.11 -4.39 -13.75
C ALA A 212 -6.96 -5.40 -13.90
N SER A 213 -6.01 -5.45 -12.96
CA SER A 213 -4.94 -6.45 -12.97
C SER A 213 -5.44 -7.89 -12.79
N LEU A 214 -6.47 -8.10 -11.96
CA LEU A 214 -7.07 -9.43 -11.80
C LEU A 214 -7.73 -9.89 -13.10
N GLU A 215 -8.53 -9.03 -13.73
CA GLU A 215 -9.17 -9.34 -15.02
C GLU A 215 -8.12 -9.66 -16.10
N TYR A 216 -7.02 -8.91 -16.15
CA TYR A 216 -5.88 -9.16 -17.04
C TYR A 216 -5.32 -10.59 -16.90
N PHE A 217 -4.89 -10.98 -15.69
CA PHE A 217 -4.30 -12.30 -15.47
C PHE A 217 -5.32 -13.43 -15.56
N MET A 218 -6.58 -13.16 -15.22
CA MET A 218 -7.64 -14.17 -15.32
C MET A 218 -7.98 -14.49 -16.78
N MET A 219 -7.95 -13.50 -17.68
CA MET A 219 -8.08 -13.77 -19.12
C MET A 219 -6.89 -14.58 -19.66
N GLU A 220 -5.65 -14.30 -19.23
CA GLU A 220 -4.50 -15.16 -19.58
C GLU A 220 -4.69 -16.61 -19.11
N CYS A 221 -5.20 -16.80 -17.89
CA CYS A 221 -5.51 -18.14 -17.38
C CYS A 221 -6.57 -18.85 -18.23
N CYS A 222 -7.60 -18.12 -18.70
CA CYS A 222 -8.60 -18.69 -19.61
C CYS A 222 -7.97 -19.14 -20.93
N THR A 223 -7.00 -18.39 -21.46
CA THR A 223 -6.27 -18.78 -22.68
C THR A 223 -5.55 -20.11 -22.52
N LEU A 224 -4.95 -20.35 -21.34
CA LEU A 224 -4.15 -21.53 -21.04
C LEU A 224 -4.98 -22.77 -20.65
N PHE A 225 -6.08 -22.59 -19.93
CA PHE A 225 -6.78 -23.71 -19.28
C PHE A 225 -8.14 -24.04 -19.85
N MET A 226 -8.75 -23.20 -20.68
CA MET A 226 -10.03 -23.55 -21.30
C MET A 226 -9.86 -24.73 -22.27
N ASP A 227 -10.79 -25.68 -22.22
CA ASP A 227 -10.93 -26.74 -23.21
C ASP A 227 -11.62 -26.20 -24.46
N TRP A 228 -10.80 -25.59 -25.29
CA TRP A 228 -11.22 -24.91 -26.51
C TRP A 228 -11.97 -25.79 -27.51
N ASN A 229 -11.75 -27.11 -27.49
CA ASN A 229 -12.37 -28.03 -28.44
C ASN A 229 -13.83 -28.35 -28.11
N SER A 230 -14.22 -28.22 -26.83
CA SER A 230 -15.60 -28.43 -26.37
C SER A 230 -16.43 -27.15 -26.27
N LEU A 231 -15.83 -25.98 -26.49
CA LEU A 231 -16.53 -24.70 -26.41
C LEU A 231 -17.31 -24.40 -27.69
N HIS A 232 -18.53 -23.91 -27.52
CA HIS A 232 -19.29 -23.26 -28.60
C HIS A 232 -19.08 -21.75 -28.55
N ILE A 233 -19.42 -21.07 -29.65
CA ILE A 233 -19.26 -19.61 -29.75
C ILE A 233 -20.04 -18.87 -28.64
N GLU A 234 -21.25 -19.33 -28.30
CA GLU A 234 -22.06 -18.77 -27.20
C GLU A 234 -21.30 -18.71 -25.87
N ASN A 235 -20.46 -19.70 -25.60
CA ASN A 235 -19.65 -19.76 -24.39
C ASN A 235 -18.52 -18.72 -24.39
N LEU A 236 -17.92 -18.44 -25.55
CA LEU A 236 -16.93 -17.38 -25.70
C LEU A 236 -17.54 -16.01 -25.43
N VAL A 237 -18.77 -15.78 -25.90
CA VAL A 237 -19.51 -14.53 -25.65
C VAL A 237 -19.78 -14.34 -24.17
N GLU A 238 -20.23 -15.40 -23.49
CA GLU A 238 -20.45 -15.36 -22.05
C GLU A 238 -19.15 -15.04 -21.31
N LEU A 239 -18.04 -15.66 -21.69
CA LEU A 239 -16.73 -15.41 -21.09
C LEU A 239 -16.23 -13.97 -21.31
N LEU A 240 -16.30 -13.45 -22.54
CA LEU A 240 -15.90 -12.07 -22.85
C LEU A 240 -16.75 -11.03 -22.08
N SER A 241 -18.00 -11.35 -21.79
CA SER A 241 -18.88 -10.45 -21.03
C SER A 241 -18.46 -10.24 -19.58
N VAL A 242 -17.62 -11.13 -19.04
CA VAL A 242 -17.09 -11.07 -17.67
C VAL A 242 -15.98 -10.01 -17.55
N PHE A 243 -15.13 -9.89 -18.57
CA PHE A 243 -13.98 -8.98 -18.56
C PHE A 243 -14.42 -7.62 -19.10
N LYS A 244 -14.38 -6.55 -18.31
CA LYS A 244 -14.87 -5.20 -18.72
C LYS A 244 -13.84 -4.09 -18.53
N SER A 245 -12.74 -4.38 -17.85
CA SER A 245 -11.68 -3.42 -17.60
C SER A 245 -10.93 -3.01 -18.87
N SER A 246 -10.40 -1.78 -18.86
CA SER A 246 -9.52 -1.27 -19.91
C SER A 246 -8.27 -2.13 -20.10
N ALA A 247 -7.80 -2.80 -19.05
CA ALA A 247 -6.62 -3.66 -19.08
C ALA A 247 -6.78 -4.88 -20.02
N VAL A 248 -8.01 -5.23 -20.37
CA VAL A 248 -8.39 -6.36 -21.23
C VAL A 248 -8.99 -5.87 -22.57
N SER A 249 -8.67 -4.65 -22.98
CA SER A 249 -9.08 -4.11 -24.27
C SER A 249 -8.13 -4.54 -25.39
N ARG A 250 -8.54 -4.27 -26.63
CA ARG A 250 -7.76 -4.58 -27.84
C ARG A 250 -6.31 -4.09 -27.74
N HIS A 251 -5.38 -4.83 -28.34
CA HIS A 251 -3.93 -4.62 -28.28
C HIS A 251 -3.25 -4.90 -26.93
N SER A 252 -4.00 -5.14 -25.87
CA SER A 252 -3.43 -5.72 -24.64
C SER A 252 -2.85 -7.11 -24.92
N LYS A 253 -1.82 -7.49 -24.16
CA LYS A 253 -1.23 -8.84 -24.22
C LYS A 253 -2.27 -9.97 -24.02
N PRO A 254 -3.17 -9.95 -23.01
CA PRO A 254 -4.19 -10.99 -22.87
C PRO A 254 -5.14 -11.06 -24.06
N TRP A 255 -5.52 -9.92 -24.64
CA TRP A 255 -6.37 -9.88 -25.83
C TRP A 255 -5.71 -10.57 -27.03
N ASN A 256 -4.47 -10.18 -27.35
CA ASN A 256 -3.73 -10.73 -28.49
C ASN A 256 -3.50 -12.24 -28.34
N ASN A 257 -3.19 -12.71 -27.13
CA ASN A 257 -3.02 -14.13 -26.85
C ASN A 257 -4.33 -14.92 -27.04
N PHE A 258 -5.45 -14.34 -26.61
CA PHE A 258 -6.77 -14.96 -26.77
C PHE A 258 -7.20 -15.00 -28.25
N ALA A 259 -6.94 -13.93 -29.01
CA ALA A 259 -7.19 -13.88 -30.45
C ALA A 259 -6.34 -14.92 -31.22
N ALA A 260 -5.04 -15.02 -30.90
CA ALA A 260 -4.15 -16.02 -31.48
C ALA A 260 -4.63 -17.45 -31.23
N ARG A 261 -5.15 -17.74 -30.04
CA ARG A 261 -5.69 -19.07 -29.73
C ARG A 261 -6.94 -19.40 -30.54
N ILE A 262 -7.82 -18.43 -30.77
CA ILE A 262 -8.98 -18.60 -31.67
C ILE A 262 -8.54 -18.86 -33.11
N HIS A 263 -7.52 -18.14 -33.58
CA HIS A 263 -6.94 -18.35 -34.91
C HIS A 263 -6.42 -19.79 -35.07
N GLU A 264 -5.65 -20.30 -34.11
CA GLU A 264 -5.13 -21.68 -34.13
C GLU A 264 -6.26 -22.72 -34.20
N LEU A 265 -7.34 -22.54 -33.44
CA LEU A 265 -8.47 -23.49 -33.42
C LEU A 265 -9.18 -23.56 -34.77
N ILE A 266 -9.29 -22.43 -35.46
CA ILE A 266 -10.04 -22.34 -36.71
C ILE A 266 -9.21 -22.82 -37.89
N PHE A 267 -7.90 -22.54 -37.91
CA PHE A 267 -7.04 -22.80 -39.07
C PHE A 267 -6.10 -24.01 -38.94
N ASN A 268 -5.77 -24.48 -37.72
CA ASN A 268 -4.78 -25.55 -37.50
C ASN A 268 -5.34 -26.89 -36.96
N GLU A 269 -6.53 -26.96 -36.34
CA GLU A 269 -7.08 -28.20 -35.75
C GLU A 269 -8.36 -28.70 -36.46
N SER A 270 -8.29 -29.86 -37.10
CA SER A 270 -9.41 -30.52 -37.79
C SER A 270 -10.27 -31.36 -36.83
N SER A 271 -11.06 -30.71 -35.93
CA SER A 271 -12.27 -31.29 -35.26
C SER A 271 -12.82 -30.43 -34.09
N GLY A 272 -12.62 -29.11 -34.07
CA GLY A 272 -13.23 -28.24 -33.04
C GLY A 272 -14.71 -27.92 -33.31
N ALA A 273 -15.48 -27.66 -32.24
CA ALA A 273 -16.86 -27.16 -32.35
C ALA A 273 -16.98 -25.71 -32.90
N ILE A 274 -15.85 -25.00 -32.99
CA ILE A 274 -15.72 -23.64 -33.53
C ILE A 274 -14.94 -23.74 -34.84
N THR A 275 -15.65 -23.66 -35.96
CA THR A 275 -15.11 -23.55 -37.31
C THR A 275 -15.44 -22.19 -37.92
N GLN A 276 -14.75 -21.81 -39.00
CA GLN A 276 -15.07 -20.61 -39.78
C GLN A 276 -16.55 -20.60 -40.22
N ASP A 277 -17.13 -21.76 -40.53
CA ASP A 277 -18.55 -21.92 -40.86
C ASP A 277 -19.46 -21.60 -39.68
N THR A 278 -19.20 -22.17 -38.50
CA THR A 278 -20.01 -21.90 -37.30
C THR A 278 -19.88 -20.46 -36.83
N ALA A 279 -18.69 -19.84 -36.96
CA ALA A 279 -18.45 -18.43 -36.65
C ALA A 279 -19.25 -17.53 -37.61
N THR A 280 -19.24 -17.87 -38.90
CA THR A 280 -20.03 -17.19 -39.92
C THR A 280 -21.52 -17.31 -39.66
N GLU A 281 -22.01 -18.53 -39.38
CA GLU A 281 -23.41 -18.78 -39.06
C GLU A 281 -23.85 -18.03 -37.80
N TYR A 282 -23.03 -18.04 -36.75
CA TYR A 282 -23.34 -17.33 -35.51
C TYR A 282 -23.36 -15.81 -35.70
N CYS A 283 -22.36 -15.24 -36.37
CA CYS A 283 -22.31 -13.81 -36.64
C CYS A 283 -23.49 -13.38 -37.51
N THR A 284 -23.76 -14.10 -38.61
CA THR A 284 -24.90 -13.80 -39.50
C THR A 284 -26.23 -13.94 -38.79
N LYS A 285 -26.46 -15.02 -38.03
CA LYS A 285 -27.69 -15.24 -37.25
C LYS A 285 -27.93 -14.19 -36.17
N ASN A 286 -26.90 -13.77 -35.44
CA ASN A 286 -27.05 -12.76 -34.39
C ASN A 286 -27.17 -11.35 -34.97
N ILE A 287 -26.48 -11.04 -36.07
CA ILE A 287 -26.72 -9.81 -36.80
C ILE A 287 -28.15 -9.79 -37.34
N THR A 288 -28.64 -10.85 -37.98
CA THR A 288 -30.05 -10.89 -38.43
C THR A 288 -31.01 -10.77 -37.27
N LYS A 289 -30.75 -11.40 -36.12
CA LYS A 289 -31.54 -11.25 -34.89
C LYS A 289 -31.53 -9.82 -34.35
N ILE A 290 -30.39 -9.13 -34.34
CA ILE A 290 -30.27 -7.71 -33.96
C ILE A 290 -31.07 -6.83 -34.94
N LEU A 291 -31.15 -7.24 -36.21
CA LEU A 291 -31.85 -6.54 -37.28
C LEU A 291 -33.33 -6.97 -37.43
N GLU A 292 -33.78 -8.04 -36.77
CA GLU A 292 -35.16 -8.51 -36.72
C GLU A 292 -35.88 -7.85 -35.55
N VAL A 293 -37.08 -7.32 -35.81
CA VAL A 293 -37.92 -6.74 -34.77
C VAL A 293 -39.26 -7.46 -34.80
N ASN A 294 -39.70 -7.93 -33.64
CA ASN A 294 -41.00 -8.59 -33.51
C ASN A 294 -42.11 -7.54 -33.75
N ILE A 295 -43.05 -7.82 -34.65
CA ILE A 295 -44.08 -6.84 -35.11
C ILE A 295 -44.96 -6.33 -33.94
N ASN A 296 -44.97 -7.08 -32.82
CA ASN A 296 -45.72 -6.76 -31.60
C ASN A 296 -44.92 -5.93 -30.57
N GLU A 297 -43.62 -5.69 -30.78
CA GLU A 297 -42.84 -4.81 -29.91
C GLU A 297 -43.20 -3.35 -30.16
N ALA A 298 -43.26 -2.55 -29.09
CA ALA A 298 -43.52 -1.13 -29.22
C ALA A 298 -42.42 -0.46 -30.08
N PRO A 299 -42.76 0.54 -30.93
CA PRO A 299 -41.78 1.29 -31.73
C PRO A 299 -40.66 1.90 -30.87
N ASP A 300 -40.92 2.16 -29.59
CA ASP A 300 -39.99 2.73 -28.60
C ASP A 300 -39.31 1.69 -27.70
N ALA A 301 -39.35 0.39 -28.03
CA ALA A 301 -38.67 -0.64 -27.26
C ALA A 301 -37.15 -0.37 -27.16
N ASP A 302 -36.61 -0.45 -25.94
CA ASP A 302 -35.22 -0.15 -25.62
C ASP A 302 -34.23 -1.03 -26.42
N VAL A 303 -33.09 -0.45 -26.77
CA VAL A 303 -31.96 -1.16 -27.39
C VAL A 303 -31.24 -1.98 -26.31
N GLU A 304 -31.01 -3.26 -26.57
CA GLU A 304 -30.27 -4.16 -25.68
C GLU A 304 -28.75 -3.88 -25.77
N GLU A 305 -28.28 -2.80 -25.15
CA GLU A 305 -26.88 -2.34 -25.21
C GLU A 305 -25.87 -3.44 -24.84
N VAL A 306 -26.17 -4.25 -23.83
CA VAL A 306 -25.27 -5.34 -23.36
C VAL A 306 -25.04 -6.39 -24.44
N GLU A 307 -26.06 -6.73 -25.23
CA GLU A 307 -25.92 -7.69 -26.33
C GLU A 307 -25.15 -7.08 -27.51
N LEU A 308 -25.31 -5.78 -27.76
CA LEU A 308 -24.52 -5.07 -28.78
C LEU A 308 -23.04 -4.92 -28.38
N GLU A 309 -22.74 -4.65 -27.11
CA GLU A 309 -21.36 -4.60 -26.58
C GLU A 309 -20.66 -5.96 -26.73
N LYS A 310 -21.34 -7.04 -26.33
CA LYS A 310 -20.88 -8.42 -26.53
C LYS A 310 -20.59 -8.70 -28.00
N MET A 311 -21.50 -8.27 -28.89
CA MET A 311 -21.36 -8.49 -30.33
C MET A 311 -20.18 -7.71 -30.92
N ALA A 312 -20.05 -6.41 -30.60
CA ALA A 312 -18.96 -5.58 -31.11
C ALA A 312 -17.59 -6.12 -30.68
N ARG A 313 -17.45 -6.49 -29.41
CA ARG A 313 -16.19 -7.01 -28.86
C ARG A 313 -15.81 -8.35 -29.49
N MET A 314 -16.79 -9.23 -29.72
CA MET A 314 -16.57 -10.51 -30.40
C MET A 314 -16.19 -10.34 -31.87
N LEU A 315 -16.83 -9.42 -32.60
CA LEU A 315 -16.49 -9.13 -34.00
C LEU A 315 -15.05 -8.62 -34.12
N MET A 316 -14.63 -7.72 -33.23
CA MET A 316 -13.24 -7.25 -33.20
C MET A 316 -12.26 -8.36 -32.87
N LEU A 317 -12.60 -9.24 -31.92
CA LEU A 317 -11.78 -10.39 -31.58
C LEU A 317 -11.64 -11.38 -32.77
N PHE A 318 -12.71 -11.63 -33.51
CA PHE A 318 -12.71 -12.47 -34.70
C PHE A 318 -11.93 -11.83 -35.86
N ALA A 319 -11.94 -10.50 -35.97
CA ALA A 319 -11.08 -9.80 -36.92
C ALA A 319 -9.60 -9.98 -36.56
N ASP A 320 -9.23 -9.76 -35.31
CA ASP A 320 -7.84 -9.94 -34.85
C ASP A 320 -7.39 -11.41 -34.92
N ALA A 321 -8.31 -12.37 -34.78
CA ALA A 321 -8.08 -13.80 -35.01
C ALA A 321 -8.09 -14.21 -36.50
N SER A 322 -8.16 -13.26 -37.43
CA SER A 322 -8.22 -13.48 -38.89
C SER A 322 -9.41 -14.34 -39.38
N VAL A 323 -10.47 -14.47 -38.59
CA VAL A 323 -11.73 -15.12 -39.01
C VAL A 323 -12.47 -14.22 -40.01
N ILE A 324 -12.35 -12.91 -39.85
CA ILE A 324 -12.91 -11.89 -40.73
C ILE A 324 -11.77 -11.32 -41.58
N SER A 325 -11.76 -11.61 -42.88
CA SER A 325 -10.72 -11.11 -43.79
C SER A 325 -11.08 -9.74 -44.38
N VAL A 326 -10.04 -8.96 -44.72
CA VAL A 326 -10.15 -7.67 -45.41
C VAL A 326 -10.10 -7.84 -46.94
N GLU A 327 -9.37 -8.84 -47.43
CA GLU A 327 -9.20 -9.14 -48.86
C GLU A 327 -10.22 -10.17 -49.34
N SER A 328 -10.75 -9.99 -50.56
CA SER A 328 -11.72 -10.89 -51.21
C SER A 328 -11.02 -12.11 -51.83
N THR A 329 -10.40 -12.95 -51.01
CA THR A 329 -9.99 -14.31 -51.40
C THR A 329 -10.98 -15.32 -50.80
N GLN A 330 -10.89 -16.60 -51.15
CA GLN A 330 -11.90 -17.66 -50.93
C GLN A 330 -12.24 -18.02 -49.45
N ASP A 331 -12.12 -17.08 -48.53
CA ASP A 331 -12.60 -17.15 -47.14
C ASP A 331 -14.09 -16.81 -47.02
N LYS A 332 -14.78 -17.43 -46.06
CA LYS A 332 -16.25 -17.44 -46.01
C LYS A 332 -16.90 -16.21 -45.32
N LEU A 333 -16.15 -15.36 -44.62
CA LEU A 333 -16.68 -14.20 -43.86
C LEU A 333 -15.84 -12.94 -44.07
N HIS A 334 -16.46 -11.89 -44.62
CA HIS A 334 -15.80 -10.60 -44.88
C HIS A 334 -16.49 -9.47 -44.12
N TRP A 335 -15.74 -8.41 -43.80
CA TRP A 335 -16.33 -7.19 -43.21
C TRP A 335 -17.51 -6.66 -44.04
N ASN A 336 -17.44 -6.75 -45.37
CA ASN A 336 -18.53 -6.32 -46.24
C ASN A 336 -19.81 -7.16 -46.04
N SER A 337 -19.76 -8.47 -45.81
CA SER A 337 -20.97 -9.27 -45.60
C SER A 337 -21.64 -8.98 -44.25
N ILE A 338 -20.86 -8.59 -43.24
CA ILE A 338 -21.33 -8.18 -41.91
C ILE A 338 -21.87 -6.74 -41.92
N LEU A 339 -21.13 -5.82 -42.54
CA LEU A 339 -21.45 -4.39 -42.52
C LEU A 339 -22.52 -4.03 -43.55
N ASN A 340 -22.59 -4.66 -44.73
CA ASN A 340 -23.58 -4.31 -45.76
C ASN A 340 -25.04 -4.38 -45.29
N PRO A 341 -25.51 -5.39 -44.53
CA PRO A 341 -26.86 -5.40 -43.97
C PRO A 341 -27.11 -4.23 -43.00
N VAL A 342 -26.13 -3.89 -42.18
CA VAL A 342 -26.21 -2.81 -41.17
C VAL A 342 -26.17 -1.43 -41.85
N ILE A 343 -25.23 -1.23 -42.78
CA ILE A 343 -25.06 -0.01 -43.56
C ILE A 343 -26.26 0.19 -44.49
N SER A 344 -26.75 -0.85 -45.18
CA SER A 344 -27.92 -0.73 -46.06
C SER A 344 -29.18 -0.33 -45.29
N ILE A 345 -29.37 -0.81 -44.06
CA ILE A 345 -30.46 -0.34 -43.19
C ILE A 345 -30.34 1.15 -42.91
N ILE A 346 -29.13 1.63 -42.63
CA ILE A 346 -28.86 3.04 -42.39
C ILE A 346 -29.04 3.86 -43.69
N GLN A 347 -28.63 3.36 -44.85
CA GLN A 347 -28.80 3.99 -46.16
C GLN A 347 -30.26 4.08 -46.59
N PHE A 348 -31.02 2.98 -46.46
CA PHE A 348 -32.42 2.91 -46.85
C PHE A 348 -33.38 3.48 -45.80
N ALA A 349 -32.91 3.81 -44.60
CA ALA A 349 -33.72 4.47 -43.58
C ALA A 349 -34.26 5.83 -44.05
N SER A 350 -33.53 6.53 -44.94
CA SER A 350 -34.01 7.76 -45.60
C SER A 350 -35.21 7.51 -46.52
N ASN A 351 -35.22 6.37 -47.21
CA ASN A 351 -36.23 5.99 -48.20
C ASN A 351 -37.40 5.16 -47.62
N ARG A 352 -37.32 4.75 -46.34
CA ARG A 352 -38.31 3.89 -45.66
C ARG A 352 -38.85 4.54 -44.39
N PRO A 353 -39.85 5.45 -44.48
CA PRO A 353 -40.38 6.18 -43.33
C PRO A 353 -41.03 5.30 -42.25
N TYR A 354 -41.46 4.08 -42.58
CA TYR A 354 -42.09 3.13 -41.64
C TYR A 354 -41.11 2.12 -41.00
N MET A 355 -39.79 2.31 -41.16
CA MET A 355 -38.81 1.41 -40.54
C MET A 355 -38.81 1.57 -39.01
N HIS A 356 -38.92 0.45 -38.30
CA HIS A 356 -38.93 0.41 -36.84
C HIS A 356 -37.67 1.06 -36.23
N SER A 357 -37.84 1.98 -35.28
CA SER A 357 -36.76 2.77 -34.64
C SER A 357 -35.69 1.89 -34.01
N LYS A 358 -36.09 0.84 -33.27
CA LYS A 358 -35.17 -0.14 -32.67
C LYS A 358 -34.18 -0.73 -33.68
N LYS A 359 -34.64 -1.16 -34.87
CA LYS A 359 -33.79 -1.74 -35.91
C LYS A 359 -32.68 -0.77 -36.36
N PHE A 360 -33.10 0.46 -36.66
CA PHE A 360 -32.19 1.52 -37.08
C PHE A 360 -31.20 1.93 -35.98
N LEU A 361 -31.65 2.09 -34.74
CA LEU A 361 -30.80 2.51 -33.61
C LEU A 361 -29.81 1.42 -33.19
N SER A 362 -30.22 0.15 -33.22
CA SER A 362 -29.31 -0.99 -32.98
C SER A 362 -28.20 -1.03 -34.03
N SER A 363 -28.50 -0.75 -35.30
CA SER A 363 -27.49 -0.66 -36.38
C SER A 363 -26.48 0.46 -36.13
N VAL A 364 -26.97 1.66 -35.78
CA VAL A 364 -26.12 2.81 -35.47
C VAL A 364 -25.22 2.51 -34.26
N LYS A 365 -25.81 2.02 -33.15
CA LYS A 365 -25.10 1.72 -31.90
C LYS A 365 -24.04 0.63 -32.08
N LEU A 366 -24.31 -0.40 -32.88
CA LEU A 366 -23.34 -1.46 -33.17
C LEU A 366 -22.09 -0.90 -33.86
N ILE A 367 -22.25 -0.02 -34.85
CA ILE A 367 -21.13 0.65 -35.52
C ILE A 367 -20.34 1.52 -34.53
N THR A 368 -21.03 2.27 -33.68
CA THR A 368 -20.39 3.08 -32.62
C THR A 368 -19.51 2.22 -31.72
N LEU A 369 -20.04 1.09 -31.25
CA LEU A 369 -19.31 0.18 -30.36
C LEU A 369 -18.13 -0.50 -31.07
N LEU A 370 -18.27 -0.86 -32.35
CA LEU A 370 -17.17 -1.41 -33.15
C LEU A 370 -16.01 -0.42 -33.27
N ILE A 371 -16.29 0.85 -33.54
CA ILE A 371 -15.24 1.88 -33.61
C ILE A 371 -14.60 2.07 -32.23
N LYS A 372 -15.37 2.11 -31.14
CA LYS A 372 -14.82 2.22 -29.78
C LYS A 372 -13.90 1.06 -29.40
N GLU A 373 -14.33 -0.18 -29.64
CA GLU A 373 -13.53 -1.38 -29.38
C GLU A 373 -12.28 -1.44 -30.27
N SER A 374 -12.34 -0.86 -31.47
CA SER A 374 -11.21 -0.84 -32.40
C SER A 374 -10.00 -0.03 -31.89
N HIS A 375 -10.22 0.96 -31.03
CA HIS A 375 -9.14 1.82 -30.50
C HIS A 375 -8.29 1.16 -29.39
N GLY A 376 -8.81 0.17 -28.66
CA GLY A 376 -8.06 -0.58 -27.65
C GLY A 376 -7.37 0.26 -26.55
N CYS A 377 -6.26 -0.26 -26.00
CA CYS A 377 -5.43 0.39 -24.98
C CYS A 377 -4.54 1.52 -25.54
N ASP A 378 -4.07 1.40 -26.78
CA ASP A 378 -3.06 2.27 -27.39
C ASP A 378 -3.64 2.94 -28.64
N LYS A 379 -3.60 4.29 -28.70
CA LYS A 379 -3.88 5.06 -29.93
C LYS A 379 -2.68 5.03 -30.89
N ILE A 380 -2.20 3.84 -31.28
CA ILE A 380 -1.04 3.67 -32.16
C ILE A 380 -1.43 2.87 -33.41
N GLU A 381 -0.87 3.28 -34.56
CA GLU A 381 -0.99 2.79 -35.94
C GLU A 381 -2.18 1.89 -36.30
N LEU A 382 -2.97 2.41 -37.25
CA LEU A 382 -4.26 1.88 -37.67
C LEU A 382 -4.12 0.56 -38.43
N ASP A 383 -4.72 -0.48 -37.86
CA ASP A 383 -4.79 -1.79 -38.48
C ASP A 383 -5.78 -1.78 -39.68
N PRO A 384 -5.62 -2.72 -40.63
CA PRO A 384 -6.42 -2.78 -41.85
C PRO A 384 -7.91 -3.05 -41.60
N HIS A 385 -8.29 -3.71 -40.49
CA HIS A 385 -9.70 -3.98 -40.18
C HIS A 385 -10.41 -2.68 -39.77
N THR A 386 -9.82 -1.90 -38.88
CA THR A 386 -10.35 -0.57 -38.49
C THR A 386 -10.49 0.35 -39.70
N THR A 387 -9.49 0.32 -40.59
CA THR A 387 -9.51 1.12 -41.83
C THR A 387 -10.63 0.69 -42.77
N ASN A 388 -10.97 -0.60 -42.86
CA ASN A 388 -12.07 -1.09 -43.70
C ASN A 388 -13.46 -0.75 -43.11
N ILE A 389 -13.63 -0.84 -41.78
CA ILE A 389 -14.86 -0.41 -41.08
C ILE A 389 -15.12 1.08 -41.36
N ILE A 390 -14.11 1.92 -41.18
CA ILE A 390 -14.17 3.36 -41.45
C ILE A 390 -14.38 3.62 -42.95
N GLY A 391 -13.68 2.90 -43.82
CA GLY A 391 -13.80 3.02 -45.28
C GLY A 391 -15.20 2.69 -45.81
N SER A 392 -15.87 1.72 -45.21
CA SER A 392 -17.26 1.34 -45.57
C SER A 392 -18.26 2.44 -45.24
N LEU A 393 -18.07 3.17 -44.14
CA LEU A 393 -18.86 4.37 -43.82
C LEU A 393 -18.59 5.50 -44.81
N ASN A 394 -17.36 5.61 -45.31
CA ASN A 394 -16.97 6.67 -46.25
C ASN A 394 -17.65 6.57 -47.63
N GLN A 395 -18.11 5.38 -48.02
CA GLN A 395 -18.72 5.14 -49.33
C GLN A 395 -20.11 5.78 -49.49
N SER A 396 -20.73 6.28 -48.41
CA SER A 396 -22.08 6.86 -48.43
C SER A 396 -22.23 8.12 -47.55
N PRO A 397 -21.80 9.31 -48.02
CA PRO A 397 -21.95 10.59 -47.32
C PRO A 397 -23.39 10.92 -46.88
N GLU A 398 -24.36 10.52 -47.71
CA GLU A 398 -25.79 10.80 -47.53
C GLU A 398 -26.35 10.23 -46.22
N ILE A 399 -25.73 9.19 -45.68
CA ILE A 399 -26.06 8.62 -44.37
C ILE A 399 -25.92 9.67 -43.27
N ILE A 400 -24.79 10.37 -43.24
CA ILE A 400 -24.44 11.28 -42.14
C ILE A 400 -25.41 12.47 -42.14
N GLU A 401 -25.78 12.96 -43.33
CA GLU A 401 -26.78 14.01 -43.49
C GLU A 401 -28.16 13.55 -42.98
N PHE A 402 -28.59 12.34 -43.34
CA PHE A 402 -29.86 11.78 -42.85
C PHE A 402 -29.87 11.56 -41.32
N LEU A 403 -28.81 10.97 -40.77
CA LEU A 403 -28.66 10.75 -39.32
C LEU A 403 -28.70 12.09 -38.57
N TYR A 404 -28.10 13.13 -39.13
CA TYR A 404 -28.13 14.48 -38.57
C TYR A 404 -29.52 15.10 -38.63
N GLN A 405 -30.19 15.05 -39.78
CA GLN A 405 -31.57 15.55 -39.92
C GLN A 405 -32.51 14.86 -38.94
N ARG A 406 -32.35 13.55 -38.73
CA ARG A 406 -33.15 12.79 -37.77
C ARG A 406 -32.83 13.13 -36.31
N LEU A 407 -31.56 13.26 -35.96
CA LEU A 407 -31.14 13.78 -34.66
C LEU A 407 -31.81 15.14 -34.41
N PHE A 408 -31.69 16.07 -35.36
CA PHE A 408 -32.25 17.41 -35.29
C PHE A 408 -33.77 17.42 -35.13
N MET A 409 -34.50 16.58 -35.87
CA MET A 409 -35.96 16.43 -35.73
C MET A 409 -36.36 15.84 -34.38
N ASN A 410 -35.61 14.86 -33.86
CA ASN A 410 -35.85 14.28 -32.53
C ASN A 410 -35.67 15.30 -31.41
N ILE A 411 -34.70 16.21 -31.57
CA ILE A 411 -34.44 17.31 -30.65
C ILE A 411 -35.54 18.37 -30.76
N TYR A 412 -35.92 18.76 -31.98
CA TYR A 412 -36.96 19.75 -32.25
C TYR A 412 -38.32 19.32 -31.69
N ASN A 413 -38.67 18.04 -31.82
CA ASN A 413 -39.96 17.50 -31.40
C ASN A 413 -40.03 16.98 -29.95
N ASN A 414 -38.91 16.95 -29.19
CA ASN A 414 -38.83 16.40 -27.82
C ASN A 414 -39.33 14.96 -27.62
N SER A 415 -39.53 14.20 -28.69
CA SER A 415 -40.32 12.97 -28.64
C SER A 415 -39.53 11.72 -28.22
N CYS A 416 -38.19 11.70 -28.35
CA CYS A 416 -37.39 10.47 -28.23
C CYS A 416 -35.95 10.66 -27.69
N ILE A 417 -35.76 10.88 -26.38
CA ILE A 417 -34.43 11.17 -25.78
C ILE A 417 -33.43 10.00 -25.86
N SER A 418 -33.88 8.76 -25.69
CA SER A 418 -33.03 7.55 -25.78
C SER A 418 -32.42 7.39 -27.17
N GLN A 419 -33.19 7.73 -28.22
CA GLN A 419 -32.73 7.68 -29.60
C GLN A 419 -31.68 8.75 -29.88
N SER A 420 -31.89 9.96 -29.36
CA SER A 420 -30.93 11.07 -29.46
C SER A 420 -29.59 10.70 -28.81
N TYR A 421 -29.59 10.04 -27.65
CA TYR A 421 -28.37 9.60 -26.97
C TYR A 421 -27.49 8.70 -27.86
N ILE A 422 -28.08 7.68 -28.49
CA ILE A 422 -27.36 6.74 -29.36
C ILE A 422 -26.77 7.47 -30.58
N LEU A 423 -27.56 8.33 -31.22
CA LEU A 423 -27.11 9.12 -32.37
C LEU A 423 -25.99 10.08 -31.98
N PHE A 424 -26.08 10.70 -30.81
CA PHE A 424 -25.04 11.56 -30.28
C PHE A 424 -23.73 10.82 -30.01
N GLU A 425 -23.80 9.66 -29.37
CA GLU A 425 -22.62 8.83 -29.11
C GLU A 425 -21.94 8.37 -30.41
N PHE A 426 -22.73 8.05 -31.43
CA PHE A 426 -22.25 7.76 -32.78
C PHE A 426 -21.47 8.93 -33.38
N PHE A 427 -22.04 10.14 -33.33
CA PHE A 427 -21.35 11.35 -33.81
C PHE A 427 -20.08 11.65 -33.02
N ASP A 428 -20.11 11.58 -31.68
CA ASP A 428 -18.93 11.79 -30.83
C ASP A 428 -17.79 10.83 -31.23
N THR A 429 -18.14 9.59 -31.56
CA THR A 429 -17.17 8.53 -31.93
C THR A 429 -16.62 8.74 -33.34
N ILE A 430 -17.47 9.12 -34.31
CA ILE A 430 -17.04 9.41 -35.69
C ILE A 430 -16.14 10.63 -35.76
N ILE A 431 -16.46 11.67 -35.01
CA ILE A 431 -15.73 12.93 -35.07
C ILE A 431 -14.37 12.83 -34.38
N ALA A 432 -14.25 11.96 -33.36
CA ALA A 432 -12.94 11.62 -32.79
C ALA A 432 -11.99 10.95 -33.82
N GLU A 433 -12.52 10.43 -34.93
CA GLU A 433 -11.76 9.76 -35.97
C GLU A 433 -11.36 10.72 -37.11
N SER A 434 -10.06 11.01 -37.20
CA SER A 434 -9.51 12.04 -38.10
C SER A 434 -9.79 11.82 -39.59
N ARG A 435 -10.11 10.58 -40.01
CA ARG A 435 -10.35 10.17 -41.41
C ARG A 435 -11.81 10.28 -41.87
N LEU A 436 -12.76 10.45 -40.95
CA LEU A 436 -14.18 10.72 -41.26
C LEU A 436 -14.48 12.23 -41.31
N ASN A 437 -13.52 13.04 -40.89
CA ASN A 437 -13.57 14.50 -40.88
C ASN A 437 -14.03 15.11 -42.23
N GLY A 438 -13.55 14.58 -43.36
CA GLY A 438 -13.89 15.04 -44.71
C GLY A 438 -15.39 15.05 -45.04
N LEU A 439 -16.13 14.07 -44.51
CA LEU A 439 -17.59 13.97 -44.72
C LEU A 439 -18.37 14.88 -43.78
N PHE A 440 -17.84 15.10 -42.58
CA PHE A 440 -18.47 16.00 -41.62
C PHE A 440 -18.33 17.46 -42.07
N LEU A 441 -17.18 17.80 -42.65
CA LEU A 441 -16.84 19.11 -43.19
C LEU A 441 -17.86 19.66 -44.20
N SER A 442 -18.47 18.81 -45.02
CA SER A 442 -19.44 19.22 -46.04
C SER A 442 -20.82 19.59 -45.45
N ILE A 443 -21.16 19.05 -44.27
CA ILE A 443 -22.46 19.24 -43.63
C ILE A 443 -22.46 20.50 -42.74
N ILE A 444 -21.30 20.89 -42.19
CA ILE A 444 -21.15 22.01 -41.26
C ILE A 444 -21.80 23.32 -41.76
N PRO A 445 -21.62 23.79 -43.01
CA PRO A 445 -22.22 25.07 -43.44
C PRO A 445 -23.75 25.04 -43.43
N GLN A 446 -24.37 23.91 -43.79
CA GLN A 446 -25.83 23.74 -43.73
C GLN A 446 -26.34 23.69 -42.28
N MET A 447 -25.55 23.10 -41.38
CA MET A 447 -25.83 23.10 -39.95
C MET A 447 -25.79 24.51 -39.37
N MET A 448 -24.73 25.26 -39.66
CA MET A 448 -24.53 26.62 -39.15
C MET A 448 -25.66 27.55 -39.59
N LYS A 449 -26.15 27.42 -40.83
CA LYS A 449 -27.27 28.22 -41.33
C LYS A 449 -28.59 27.91 -40.60
N LYS A 450 -28.90 26.63 -40.36
CA LYS A 450 -30.10 26.22 -39.58
C LYS A 450 -30.00 26.62 -38.11
N VAL A 451 -28.79 26.70 -37.55
CA VAL A 451 -28.55 27.20 -36.19
C VAL A 451 -28.89 28.68 -36.09
N GLU A 452 -28.42 29.49 -37.04
CA GLU A 452 -28.72 30.94 -37.09
C GLU A 452 -30.23 31.20 -37.17
N ASP A 453 -30.93 30.47 -38.04
CA ASP A 453 -32.40 30.60 -38.21
C ASP A 453 -33.17 30.28 -36.90
N ILE A 454 -32.65 29.40 -36.04
CA ILE A 454 -33.32 28.98 -34.80
C ILE A 454 -32.91 29.80 -33.58
N LEU A 455 -31.71 30.37 -33.57
CA LEU A 455 -31.32 31.35 -32.53
C LEU A 455 -32.26 32.55 -32.50
N GLU A 456 -32.96 32.84 -33.60
CA GLU A 456 -33.98 33.89 -33.67
C GLU A 456 -35.33 33.48 -33.05
N ASP A 457 -35.68 32.20 -32.98
CA ASP A 457 -36.97 31.70 -32.45
C ASP A 457 -36.94 31.48 -30.93
N LYS A 458 -37.83 32.14 -30.17
CA LYS A 458 -37.82 32.13 -28.69
C LYS A 458 -38.43 30.89 -28.05
N THR A 459 -39.31 30.16 -28.74
CA THR A 459 -40.17 29.14 -28.09
C THR A 459 -39.55 27.75 -27.96
N GLN A 460 -38.56 27.39 -28.78
CA GLN A 460 -37.91 26.06 -28.78
C GLN A 460 -36.37 26.12 -28.61
N ARG A 461 -35.85 27.31 -28.29
CA ARG A 461 -34.42 27.63 -28.13
C ARG A 461 -33.63 26.63 -27.27
N ARG A 462 -34.21 26.16 -26.16
CA ARG A 462 -33.50 25.44 -25.07
C ARG A 462 -32.91 24.08 -25.47
N ASN A 463 -33.70 23.20 -26.08
CA ASN A 463 -33.26 21.83 -26.41
C ASN A 463 -32.44 21.78 -27.70
N LEU A 464 -32.65 22.75 -28.59
CA LEU A 464 -31.92 22.89 -29.84
C LEU A 464 -30.53 23.50 -29.66
N LEU A 465 -30.39 24.56 -28.87
CA LEU A 465 -29.09 25.14 -28.47
C LEU A 465 -28.16 24.05 -27.91
N PHE A 466 -28.67 23.21 -27.03
CA PHE A 466 -27.95 22.12 -26.36
C PHE A 466 -27.38 21.06 -27.30
N SER A 467 -28.14 20.75 -28.35
CA SER A 467 -27.79 19.70 -29.31
C SER A 467 -26.85 20.19 -30.40
N LEU A 468 -27.04 21.43 -30.82
CA LEU A 468 -26.17 22.16 -31.72
C LEU A 468 -24.81 22.39 -31.07
N TRP A 469 -24.80 22.66 -29.76
CA TRP A 469 -23.60 22.77 -28.96
C TRP A 469 -22.79 21.49 -28.97
N LYS A 470 -23.40 20.33 -28.67
CA LYS A 470 -22.70 19.04 -28.63
C LYS A 470 -21.95 18.70 -29.93
N ILE A 471 -22.47 19.11 -31.08
CA ILE A 471 -21.83 18.86 -32.38
C ILE A 471 -20.67 19.83 -32.64
N LEU A 472 -20.82 21.10 -32.28
CA LEU A 472 -19.74 22.10 -32.37
C LEU A 472 -18.49 21.70 -31.56
N VAL A 473 -18.69 21.00 -30.45
CA VAL A 473 -17.65 20.57 -29.50
C VAL A 473 -16.82 19.45 -30.05
N SER A 474 -17.53 18.47 -30.60
CA SER A 474 -16.90 17.33 -31.20
C SER A 474 -16.04 17.81 -32.38
N LEU A 475 -16.53 18.79 -33.15
CA LEU A 475 -15.79 19.45 -34.24
C LEU A 475 -14.53 20.20 -33.80
N VAL A 476 -14.56 20.85 -32.64
CA VAL A 476 -13.38 21.54 -32.10
C VAL A 476 -12.36 20.53 -31.56
N ASN A 477 -12.81 19.45 -30.93
CA ASN A 477 -11.94 18.39 -30.40
C ASN A 477 -11.25 17.54 -31.48
N SER A 478 -11.78 17.48 -32.72
CA SER A 478 -11.18 16.72 -33.81
C SER A 478 -10.00 17.40 -34.50
N GLY A 479 -9.60 18.60 -34.04
CA GLY A 479 -8.44 19.34 -34.55
C GLY A 479 -8.62 19.85 -35.99
N LEU A 480 -9.85 19.84 -36.51
CA LEU A 480 -10.13 20.26 -37.88
C LEU A 480 -9.95 21.76 -38.04
N ALA A 481 -8.92 22.14 -38.79
CA ALA A 481 -8.66 23.50 -39.26
C ALA A 481 -9.69 23.97 -40.31
N ILE A 482 -10.98 23.99 -39.96
CA ILE A 482 -12.00 24.71 -40.74
C ILE A 482 -11.91 26.17 -40.33
N ASN A 483 -11.95 27.09 -41.30
CA ASN A 483 -12.05 28.55 -41.14
C ASN A 483 -12.39 28.99 -39.71
N PHE A 484 -11.32 29.06 -38.90
CA PHE A 484 -11.40 29.17 -37.44
C PHE A 484 -12.17 30.44 -37.05
N SER A 485 -12.12 31.46 -37.89
CA SER A 485 -12.80 32.76 -37.74
C SER A 485 -14.34 32.68 -37.78
N ILE A 486 -14.92 31.84 -38.64
CA ILE A 486 -16.38 31.69 -38.74
C ILE A 486 -16.91 30.96 -37.50
N ILE A 487 -16.23 29.88 -37.11
CA ILE A 487 -16.55 29.08 -35.92
C ILE A 487 -16.39 29.92 -34.64
N GLN A 488 -15.37 30.77 -34.55
CA GLN A 488 -15.10 31.62 -33.38
C GLN A 488 -16.21 32.66 -33.15
N SER A 489 -16.67 33.34 -34.20
CA SER A 489 -17.73 34.37 -34.10
C SER A 489 -19.09 33.79 -33.69
N LEU A 490 -19.43 32.60 -34.17
CA LEU A 490 -20.64 31.88 -33.80
C LEU A 490 -20.52 31.23 -32.43
N ASN A 491 -19.36 30.64 -32.10
CA ASN A 491 -19.10 30.08 -30.77
C ASN A 491 -19.30 31.13 -29.68
N TYR A 492 -18.77 32.35 -29.83
CA TYR A 492 -18.97 33.43 -28.85
C TYR A 492 -20.45 33.80 -28.66
N ARG A 493 -21.21 33.97 -29.75
CA ARG A 493 -22.63 34.36 -29.68
C ARG A 493 -23.49 33.29 -29.02
N ILE A 494 -23.32 32.05 -29.45
CA ILE A 494 -24.07 30.92 -28.86
C ILE A 494 -23.63 30.80 -27.39
N PHE A 495 -22.33 30.96 -27.07
CA PHE A 495 -21.78 30.81 -25.71
C PHE A 495 -22.33 31.82 -24.75
N SER A 496 -22.39 33.08 -25.19
CA SER A 496 -23.04 34.15 -24.47
C SER A 496 -24.50 33.83 -24.17
N GLU A 497 -25.25 33.29 -25.13
CA GLU A 497 -26.66 32.94 -24.93
C GLU A 497 -26.86 31.72 -24.02
N VAL A 498 -26.00 30.69 -24.11
CA VAL A 498 -26.11 29.49 -23.26
C VAL A 498 -25.80 29.79 -21.79
N LEU A 499 -24.79 30.63 -21.53
CA LEU A 499 -24.48 31.07 -20.16
C LEU A 499 -25.56 31.99 -19.59
N LYS A 500 -26.19 32.85 -20.39
CA LYS A 500 -27.33 33.68 -19.97
C LYS A 500 -28.58 32.87 -19.65
N CYS A 501 -28.77 31.71 -20.28
CA CYS A 501 -29.98 30.91 -20.15
C CYS A 501 -30.00 29.99 -18.92
N GLY A 502 -28.90 29.86 -18.13
CA GLY A 502 -28.87 29.04 -16.90
C GLY A 502 -29.14 27.55 -17.12
N ILE A 503 -28.80 27.03 -18.30
CA ILE A 503 -29.25 25.73 -18.83
C ILE A 503 -28.83 24.53 -17.95
N LEU A 504 -27.71 24.62 -17.23
CA LEU A 504 -27.21 23.57 -16.33
C LEU A 504 -28.21 23.18 -15.23
N GLN A 505 -28.90 24.16 -14.64
CA GLN A 505 -29.82 23.96 -13.51
C GLN A 505 -31.13 23.29 -13.98
N GLU A 506 -31.59 23.60 -15.19
CA GLU A 506 -32.76 22.96 -15.79
C GLU A 506 -32.45 21.54 -16.32
N CYS A 507 -31.23 21.28 -16.82
CA CYS A 507 -30.80 19.94 -17.27
C CYS A 507 -30.79 18.88 -16.16
N LEU A 508 -30.59 19.29 -14.91
CA LEU A 508 -30.66 18.41 -13.74
C LEU A 508 -32.12 18.12 -13.32
N SER A 509 -33.07 18.97 -13.72
CA SER A 509 -34.49 18.79 -13.45
C SER A 509 -35.14 17.90 -14.52
N LYS A 510 -35.81 16.81 -14.11
CA LYS A 510 -36.59 15.99 -15.05
C LYS A 510 -37.80 16.81 -15.54
N PRO A 511 -38.01 16.99 -16.87
CA PRO A 511 -39.18 17.70 -17.37
C PRO A 511 -40.48 16.99 -16.94
N ALA A 512 -41.46 17.76 -16.49
CA ALA A 512 -42.73 17.22 -15.96
C ALA A 512 -43.58 16.47 -17.01
N ASN A 513 -43.35 16.72 -18.30
CA ASN A 513 -44.17 16.19 -19.41
C ASN A 513 -43.62 14.90 -20.06
N LEU A 514 -42.64 14.23 -19.46
CA LEU A 514 -42.01 13.01 -20.00
C LEU A 514 -42.40 11.76 -19.19
N ASP A 515 -43.68 11.41 -19.27
CA ASP A 515 -44.23 10.16 -18.75
C ASP A 515 -43.88 9.00 -19.70
N GLY A 516 -42.78 8.30 -19.41
CA GLY A 516 -42.33 7.14 -20.18
C GLY A 516 -40.82 6.86 -20.10
N ILE A 517 -40.01 7.89 -19.82
CA ILE A 517 -38.54 7.75 -19.80
C ILE A 517 -38.06 7.33 -18.41
N ARG A 518 -37.27 6.24 -18.36
CA ARG A 518 -36.62 5.74 -17.14
C ARG A 518 -35.68 6.80 -16.58
N LYS A 519 -35.74 7.02 -15.26
CA LYS A 519 -34.90 8.01 -14.55
C LYS A 519 -33.41 7.85 -14.86
N GLU A 520 -32.94 6.61 -15.02
CA GLU A 520 -31.55 6.28 -15.34
C GLU A 520 -31.09 6.78 -16.72
N GLN A 521 -31.95 6.70 -17.75
CA GLN A 521 -31.62 7.13 -19.11
C GLN A 521 -31.52 8.65 -19.18
N TRP A 522 -32.46 9.37 -18.54
CA TRP A 522 -32.38 10.81 -18.40
C TRP A 522 -31.12 11.22 -17.65
N LEU A 523 -30.77 10.51 -16.57
CA LEU A 523 -29.58 10.79 -15.78
C LEU A 523 -28.30 10.61 -16.62
N ARG A 524 -28.15 9.51 -17.38
CA ARG A 524 -27.02 9.29 -18.28
C ARG A 524 -26.90 10.40 -19.35
N PHE A 525 -28.01 10.73 -20.00
CA PHE A 525 -28.07 11.78 -21.01
C PHE A 525 -27.70 13.16 -20.43
N SER A 526 -28.25 13.51 -19.26
CA SER A 526 -27.92 14.76 -18.57
C SER A 526 -26.45 14.80 -18.16
N HIS A 527 -25.91 13.74 -17.56
CA HIS A 527 -24.51 13.67 -17.14
C HIS A 527 -23.54 13.82 -18.31
N GLN A 528 -23.72 13.04 -19.38
CA GLN A 528 -22.83 13.12 -20.54
C GLN A 528 -22.90 14.49 -21.21
N SER A 529 -24.10 15.07 -21.27
CA SER A 529 -24.25 16.39 -21.87
C SER A 529 -23.62 17.50 -21.03
N ILE A 530 -23.67 17.39 -19.70
CA ILE A 530 -22.95 18.31 -18.81
C ILE A 530 -21.42 18.12 -18.98
N CYS A 531 -20.91 16.89 -19.01
CA CYS A 531 -19.48 16.64 -19.28
C CYS A 531 -19.04 17.28 -20.61
N ASN A 532 -19.83 17.04 -21.67
CA ASN A 532 -19.55 17.61 -22.97
C ASN A 532 -19.57 19.14 -22.93
N PHE A 533 -20.52 19.77 -22.24
CA PHE A 533 -20.58 21.23 -22.05
C PHE A 533 -19.30 21.81 -21.41
N TRP A 534 -18.68 21.11 -20.47
CA TRP A 534 -17.40 21.54 -19.91
C TRP A 534 -16.22 21.28 -20.84
N CYS A 535 -16.20 20.18 -21.60
CA CYS A 535 -15.17 19.95 -22.63
C CYS A 535 -15.09 21.10 -23.65
N VAL A 536 -16.24 21.70 -23.98
CA VAL A 536 -16.33 22.83 -24.94
C VAL A 536 -15.74 24.08 -24.36
N ILE A 537 -16.10 24.36 -23.11
CA ILE A 537 -15.62 25.53 -22.41
C ILE A 537 -14.10 25.46 -22.44
N HIS A 538 -13.54 24.30 -22.09
CA HIS A 538 -12.11 24.04 -22.16
C HIS A 538 -11.52 24.24 -23.57
N SER A 539 -12.23 23.92 -24.66
CA SER A 539 -11.70 24.07 -26.02
C SER A 539 -11.86 25.48 -26.60
N VAL A 540 -12.87 26.24 -26.15
CA VAL A 540 -13.18 27.59 -26.67
C VAL A 540 -12.39 28.68 -25.95
N ILE A 541 -12.17 28.54 -24.63
CA ILE A 541 -11.45 29.53 -23.81
C ILE A 541 -10.13 30.00 -24.46
N PRO A 542 -9.24 29.14 -25.00
CA PRO A 542 -7.95 29.58 -25.55
C PRO A 542 -8.08 30.54 -26.74
N HIS A 543 -9.23 30.55 -27.42
CA HIS A 543 -9.45 31.29 -28.65
C HIS A 543 -10.30 32.56 -28.47
N LEU A 544 -10.83 32.84 -27.29
CA LEU A 544 -11.58 34.08 -27.03
C LEU A 544 -10.64 35.29 -26.92
N SER A 545 -11.03 36.41 -27.52
CA SER A 545 -10.34 37.70 -27.34
C SER A 545 -10.52 38.24 -25.91
N ASP A 546 -9.65 39.16 -25.46
CA ASP A 546 -9.69 39.69 -24.10
C ASP A 546 -11.02 40.42 -23.79
N ASP A 547 -11.59 41.12 -24.77
CA ASP A 547 -12.89 41.79 -24.64
C ASP A 547 -14.05 40.78 -24.49
N GLU A 548 -14.03 39.70 -25.27
CA GLU A 548 -15.02 38.61 -25.20
C GLU A 548 -14.92 37.84 -23.88
N MET A 549 -13.70 37.56 -23.42
CA MET A 549 -13.47 36.95 -22.11
C MET A 549 -14.08 37.81 -21.01
N THR A 550 -13.80 39.12 -20.99
CA THR A 550 -14.30 40.04 -19.96
C THR A 550 -15.83 40.00 -19.82
N PHE A 551 -16.56 39.85 -20.93
CA PHE A 551 -18.02 39.74 -20.92
C PHE A 551 -18.55 38.41 -20.33
N ILE A 552 -17.79 37.32 -20.48
CA ILE A 552 -18.24 35.96 -20.18
C ILE A 552 -17.71 35.43 -18.84
N MET A 553 -16.65 36.02 -18.32
CA MET A 553 -15.94 35.53 -17.13
C MET A 553 -16.83 35.38 -15.89
N LEU A 554 -17.68 36.37 -15.60
CA LEU A 554 -18.54 36.32 -14.40
C LEU A 554 -19.61 35.22 -14.49
N PRO A 555 -20.41 35.11 -15.57
CA PRO A 555 -21.33 33.98 -15.77
C PRO A 555 -20.63 32.61 -15.73
N LEU A 556 -19.44 32.50 -16.31
CA LEU A 556 -18.69 31.26 -16.34
C LEU A 556 -18.26 30.81 -14.94
N ILE A 557 -17.87 31.77 -14.09
CA ILE A 557 -17.47 31.49 -12.71
C ILE A 557 -18.68 31.08 -11.86
N GLU A 558 -19.80 31.77 -11.97
CA GLU A 558 -21.04 31.38 -11.28
C GLU A 558 -21.47 29.95 -11.63
N GLU A 559 -21.38 29.57 -12.91
CA GLU A 559 -21.69 28.20 -13.34
C GLU A 559 -20.65 27.18 -12.86
N THR A 560 -19.38 27.58 -12.76
CA THR A 560 -18.31 26.73 -12.21
C THR A 560 -18.56 26.44 -10.73
N GLU A 561 -18.91 27.46 -9.94
CA GLU A 561 -19.24 27.29 -8.52
C GLU A 561 -20.49 26.42 -8.32
N LYS A 562 -21.53 26.60 -9.13
CA LYS A 562 -22.75 25.77 -9.07
C LYS A 562 -22.45 24.31 -9.36
N VAL A 563 -21.64 24.00 -10.37
CA VAL A 563 -21.31 22.61 -10.73
C VAL A 563 -20.52 21.90 -9.64
N PHE A 564 -19.65 22.62 -8.94
CA PHE A 564 -18.93 22.06 -7.82
C PHE A 564 -19.79 21.88 -6.56
N ASN A 565 -20.74 22.79 -6.29
CA ASN A 565 -21.60 22.69 -5.11
C ASN A 565 -22.76 21.69 -5.28
N ASP A 566 -23.43 21.71 -6.43
CA ASP A 566 -24.71 21.00 -6.66
C ASP A 566 -24.69 20.06 -7.88
N GLY A 567 -23.57 20.00 -8.63
CA GLY A 567 -23.46 19.26 -9.88
C GLY A 567 -23.08 17.78 -9.75
N PRO A 568 -23.24 16.99 -10.83
CA PRO A 568 -22.88 15.58 -10.82
C PRO A 568 -21.36 15.38 -10.82
N LYS A 569 -20.88 14.54 -9.90
CA LYS A 569 -19.45 14.29 -9.64
C LYS A 569 -18.60 13.93 -10.86
N ILE A 570 -19.19 13.30 -11.87
CA ILE A 570 -18.50 12.91 -13.12
C ILE A 570 -17.98 14.12 -13.93
N VAL A 571 -18.51 15.31 -13.66
CA VAL A 571 -18.21 16.56 -14.37
C VAL A 571 -17.00 17.29 -13.76
N VAL A 572 -16.74 17.06 -12.47
CA VAL A 572 -15.68 17.74 -11.70
C VAL A 572 -14.31 17.76 -12.42
N PRO A 573 -13.81 16.67 -13.04
CA PRO A 573 -12.53 16.72 -13.76
C PRO A 573 -12.52 17.72 -14.92
N TYR A 574 -13.63 17.81 -15.66
CA TYR A 574 -13.77 18.70 -16.80
C TYR A 574 -13.89 20.16 -16.36
N ALA A 575 -14.66 20.43 -15.30
CA ALA A 575 -14.76 21.76 -14.70
C ALA A 575 -13.41 22.27 -14.17
N ILE A 576 -12.61 21.40 -13.54
CA ILE A 576 -11.24 21.73 -13.10
C ILE A 576 -10.33 22.01 -14.30
N SER A 577 -10.45 21.23 -15.37
CA SER A 577 -9.71 21.48 -16.60
C SER A 577 -10.01 22.87 -17.19
N CYS A 578 -11.28 23.30 -17.16
CA CYS A 578 -11.66 24.67 -17.53
C CYS A 578 -11.09 25.72 -16.58
N LEU A 579 -11.18 25.51 -15.26
CA LEU A 579 -10.59 26.42 -14.27
C LEU A 579 -9.12 26.68 -14.53
N LYS A 580 -8.36 25.66 -14.95
CA LYS A 580 -6.96 25.78 -15.35
C LYS A 580 -6.72 26.79 -16.47
N GLN A 581 -7.68 27.01 -17.35
CA GLN A 581 -7.54 28.02 -18.41
C GLN A 581 -8.15 29.37 -18.05
N ILE A 582 -9.13 29.40 -17.15
CA ILE A 582 -9.82 30.61 -16.69
C ILE A 582 -8.92 31.44 -15.76
N ILE A 583 -8.23 30.77 -14.83
CA ILE A 583 -7.44 31.44 -13.78
C ILE A 583 -6.36 32.38 -14.34
N PRO A 584 -5.56 32.00 -15.36
CA PRO A 584 -4.60 32.91 -15.98
C PRO A 584 -5.24 34.19 -16.54
N LYS A 585 -6.50 34.10 -17.00
CA LYS A 585 -7.23 35.21 -17.63
C LYS A 585 -7.96 36.13 -16.64
N LEU A 586 -8.12 35.73 -15.38
CA LEU A 586 -8.76 36.56 -14.33
C LEU A 586 -7.93 37.80 -13.94
N GLY A 587 -6.64 37.82 -14.29
CA GLY A 587 -5.72 38.90 -14.01
C GLY A 587 -5.38 39.07 -12.52
N LYS A 588 -4.37 39.90 -12.22
CA LYS A 588 -3.77 40.02 -10.88
C LYS A 588 -4.68 40.64 -9.80
N HIS A 589 -5.76 41.30 -10.20
CA HIS A 589 -6.62 42.08 -9.30
C HIS A 589 -7.77 41.27 -8.66
N ASN A 590 -7.99 40.01 -9.06
CA ASN A 590 -9.11 39.17 -8.63
C ASN A 590 -8.71 37.99 -7.72
N LEU A 591 -7.71 38.18 -6.85
CA LEU A 591 -7.16 37.13 -5.99
C LEU A 591 -8.19 36.49 -5.04
N SER A 592 -9.13 37.28 -4.50
CA SER A 592 -10.19 36.77 -3.62
C SER A 592 -11.12 35.78 -4.34
N MET A 593 -11.50 36.12 -5.58
CA MET A 593 -12.34 35.28 -6.42
C MET A 593 -11.63 33.99 -6.85
N MET A 594 -10.33 34.09 -7.22
CA MET A 594 -9.50 32.91 -7.50
C MET A 594 -9.42 31.97 -6.31
N SER A 595 -9.24 32.51 -5.09
CA SER A 595 -9.18 31.71 -3.87
C SER A 595 -10.49 30.99 -3.57
N ALA A 596 -11.64 31.65 -3.74
CA ALA A 596 -12.96 31.05 -3.55
C ALA A 596 -13.25 29.90 -4.53
N LEU A 597 -12.87 30.07 -5.80
CA LEU A 597 -13.00 29.02 -6.82
C LEU A 597 -12.17 27.78 -6.49
N LEU A 598 -10.92 27.99 -6.06
CA LEU A 598 -10.04 26.89 -5.68
C LEU A 598 -10.53 26.16 -4.42
N GLU A 599 -11.13 26.87 -3.46
CA GLU A 599 -11.75 26.28 -2.28
C GLU A 599 -12.89 25.32 -2.64
N VAL A 600 -13.76 25.76 -3.54
CA VAL A 600 -14.90 24.98 -4.00
C VAL A 600 -14.45 23.78 -4.85
N ALA A 601 -13.44 23.97 -5.71
CA ALA A 601 -12.82 22.88 -6.47
C ALA A 601 -12.12 21.84 -5.56
N TRP A 602 -11.44 22.29 -4.51
CA TRP A 602 -10.80 21.41 -3.52
C TRP A 602 -11.82 20.50 -2.82
N LYS A 603 -12.92 21.06 -2.32
CA LYS A 603 -14.00 20.29 -1.68
C LYS A 603 -14.58 19.23 -2.63
N SER A 604 -14.83 19.62 -3.87
CA SER A 604 -15.36 18.73 -4.92
C SER A 604 -14.40 17.60 -5.26
N CYS A 605 -13.09 17.86 -5.32
CA CYS A 605 -12.08 16.82 -5.47
C CYS A 605 -12.13 15.79 -4.34
N LEU A 606 -12.23 16.23 -3.08
CA LEU A 606 -12.29 15.31 -1.93
C LEU A 606 -13.53 14.40 -1.97
N GLU A 607 -14.64 14.89 -2.50
CA GLU A 607 -15.86 14.10 -2.71
C GLU A 607 -15.74 12.99 -3.75
N LEU A 608 -14.71 13.02 -4.60
CA LEU A 608 -14.40 11.98 -5.59
C LEU A 608 -13.60 10.81 -5.01
N ARG A 609 -13.23 10.83 -3.73
CA ARG A 609 -12.40 9.78 -3.11
C ARG A 609 -12.95 8.38 -3.38
N GLY A 610 -12.13 7.52 -3.99
CA GLY A 610 -12.50 6.16 -4.40
C GLY A 610 -12.93 6.00 -5.85
N ASN A 611 -13.12 7.09 -6.60
CA ASN A 611 -13.34 7.06 -8.05
C ASN A 611 -12.03 7.19 -8.83
N GLU A 612 -11.98 6.64 -10.04
CA GLU A 612 -10.84 6.75 -10.97
C GLU A 612 -10.51 8.22 -11.30
N ALA A 613 -11.54 9.08 -11.31
CA ALA A 613 -11.44 10.51 -11.58
C ALA A 613 -10.77 11.33 -10.46
N PHE A 614 -10.59 10.78 -9.25
CA PHE A 614 -10.04 11.50 -8.09
C PHE A 614 -8.61 11.99 -8.32
N ARG A 615 -7.72 11.08 -8.72
CA ARG A 615 -6.28 11.39 -8.89
C ARG A 615 -6.03 12.38 -10.05
N PRO A 616 -6.62 12.22 -11.25
CA PRO A 616 -6.48 13.19 -12.33
C PRO A 616 -6.98 14.59 -11.94
N SER A 617 -8.17 14.67 -11.31
CA SER A 617 -8.75 15.95 -10.87
C SER A 617 -7.85 16.71 -9.90
N LEU A 618 -7.28 15.98 -8.94
CA LEU A 618 -6.41 16.54 -7.93
C LEU A 618 -5.04 16.93 -8.51
N SER A 619 -4.50 16.16 -9.46
CA SER A 619 -3.30 16.55 -10.21
C SER A 619 -3.53 17.84 -11.01
N SER A 620 -4.67 17.96 -11.69
CA SER A 620 -5.04 19.19 -12.39
C SER A 620 -5.21 20.36 -11.41
N LEU A 621 -5.80 20.15 -10.23
CA LEU A 621 -5.89 21.20 -9.21
C LEU A 621 -4.51 21.67 -8.71
N ILE A 622 -3.57 20.75 -8.51
CA ILE A 622 -2.17 21.10 -8.17
C ILE A 622 -1.55 21.95 -9.28
N GLU A 623 -1.72 21.56 -10.55
CA GLU A 623 -1.21 22.33 -11.70
C GLU A 623 -1.78 23.74 -11.76
N ILE A 624 -3.03 23.95 -11.34
CA ILE A 624 -3.65 25.27 -11.26
C ILE A 624 -3.01 26.15 -10.19
N ILE A 625 -2.79 25.59 -8.99
CA ILE A 625 -2.18 26.31 -7.85
C ILE A 625 -0.80 26.87 -8.22
N PHE A 626 -0.06 26.17 -9.08
CA PHE A 626 1.30 26.52 -9.49
C PHE A 626 1.40 27.23 -10.86
N GLN A 627 0.32 27.82 -11.37
CA GLN A 627 0.39 28.63 -12.59
C GLN A 627 1.17 29.94 -12.39
N PRO A 628 1.85 30.49 -13.42
CA PRO A 628 2.67 31.70 -13.28
C PRO A 628 1.92 32.91 -12.72
N ASP A 629 0.65 33.08 -13.09
CA ASP A 629 -0.20 34.19 -12.62
C ASP A 629 -0.59 34.05 -11.15
N MET A 630 -0.62 32.83 -10.62
CA MET A 630 -0.90 32.53 -9.21
C MET A 630 0.33 32.70 -8.33
N ILE A 631 1.55 32.54 -8.87
CA ILE A 631 2.81 32.64 -8.13
C ILE A 631 3.22 34.12 -8.01
N GLN A 632 2.42 34.87 -7.25
CA GLN A 632 2.68 36.25 -6.85
C GLN A 632 2.81 36.35 -5.33
N GLU A 633 3.49 37.39 -4.84
CA GLU A 633 3.75 37.58 -3.40
C GLU A 633 2.46 37.55 -2.57
N ALA A 634 1.37 38.13 -3.10
CA ALA A 634 0.07 38.15 -2.43
C ALA A 634 -0.60 36.77 -2.27
N PHE A 635 -0.19 35.75 -3.03
CA PHE A 635 -0.79 34.41 -3.01
C PHE A 635 -0.06 33.43 -2.08
N PHE A 636 1.15 33.74 -1.61
CA PHE A 636 1.92 32.84 -0.74
C PHE A 636 1.18 32.40 0.56
N PRO A 637 0.36 33.23 1.23
CA PRO A 637 -0.45 32.76 2.36
C PRO A 637 -1.46 31.66 1.99
N SER A 638 -2.02 31.73 0.77
CA SER A 638 -2.92 30.69 0.27
C SER A 638 -2.15 29.40 -0.03
N LEU A 639 -0.92 29.51 -0.53
CA LEU A 639 -0.03 28.36 -0.76
C LEU A 639 0.26 27.58 0.55
N ASP A 640 0.50 28.28 1.67
CA ASP A 640 0.67 27.63 3.00
C ASP A 640 -0.59 26.86 3.43
N MET A 641 -1.77 27.44 3.23
CA MET A 641 -3.03 26.75 3.51
C MET A 641 -3.18 25.47 2.68
N TYR A 642 -2.87 25.50 1.38
CA TYR A 642 -2.92 24.30 0.53
C TYR A 642 -1.86 23.28 0.94
N PHE A 643 -0.66 23.72 1.30
CA PHE A 643 0.38 22.84 1.84
C PHE A 643 -0.13 22.06 3.07
N LYS A 644 -0.77 22.73 4.04
CA LYS A 644 -1.36 22.06 5.23
C LYS A 644 -2.40 21.00 4.83
N ARG A 645 -3.24 21.29 3.84
CA ARG A 645 -4.25 20.34 3.32
C ARG A 645 -3.63 19.13 2.63
N PHE A 646 -2.65 19.35 1.76
CA PHE A 646 -1.94 18.25 1.09
C PHE A 646 -1.12 17.42 2.07
N LYS A 647 -0.57 18.06 3.12
CA LYS A 647 0.07 17.36 4.25
C LYS A 647 -0.90 16.41 4.94
N GLU A 648 -2.10 16.83 5.32
CA GLU A 648 -3.11 15.94 5.91
C GLU A 648 -3.53 14.82 4.95
N LEU A 649 -3.78 15.16 3.68
CA LEU A 649 -4.20 14.18 2.68
C LEU A 649 -3.13 13.10 2.43
N SER A 650 -1.86 13.48 2.47
CA SER A 650 -0.71 12.59 2.24
C SER A 650 -0.56 11.45 3.26
N GLU A 651 -1.16 11.58 4.45
CA GLU A 651 -1.20 10.50 5.45
C GLU A 651 -2.06 9.33 4.99
N SER A 652 -3.06 9.60 4.13
CA SER A 652 -4.09 8.64 3.76
C SER A 652 -4.06 8.22 2.29
N THR A 653 -3.40 9.00 1.42
CA THR A 653 -3.29 8.72 -0.01
C THR A 653 -1.85 8.96 -0.48
N SER A 654 -1.21 7.91 -0.98
CA SER A 654 0.17 7.94 -1.46
C SER A 654 0.33 8.61 -2.83
N GLY A 655 1.54 9.08 -3.11
CA GLY A 655 1.94 9.68 -4.39
C GLY A 655 1.47 11.12 -4.63
N ILE A 656 0.37 11.55 -4.01
CA ILE A 656 -0.20 12.90 -4.22
C ILE A 656 0.76 14.02 -3.79
N PHE A 657 1.40 13.85 -2.63
CA PHE A 657 2.33 14.85 -2.11
C PHE A 657 3.59 14.97 -2.99
N TYR A 658 3.99 13.88 -3.65
CA TYR A 658 5.05 13.93 -4.66
C TYR A 658 4.66 14.81 -5.86
N THR A 659 3.43 14.68 -6.38
CA THR A 659 2.94 15.56 -7.46
C THR A 659 2.95 17.03 -7.03
N PHE A 660 2.54 17.32 -5.79
CA PHE A 660 2.57 18.67 -5.23
C PHE A 660 4.00 19.23 -5.18
N ILE A 661 4.95 18.49 -4.59
CA ILE A 661 6.34 18.94 -4.46
C ILE A 661 7.04 19.04 -5.82
N LYS A 662 6.76 18.12 -6.75
CA LYS A 662 7.29 18.19 -8.13
C LYS A 662 6.87 19.49 -8.82
N GLN A 663 5.58 19.89 -8.69
CA GLN A 663 5.09 21.15 -9.27
C GLN A 663 5.58 22.38 -8.51
N PHE A 664 5.72 22.30 -7.19
CA PHE A 664 6.33 23.35 -6.38
C PHE A 664 7.76 23.67 -6.85
N CYS A 665 8.60 22.64 -6.98
CA CYS A 665 10.00 22.78 -7.40
C CYS A 665 10.13 23.26 -8.86
N SER A 666 9.24 22.84 -9.77
CA SER A 666 9.31 23.25 -11.18
C SER A 666 8.81 24.67 -11.42
N ALA A 667 7.80 25.12 -10.66
CA ALA A 667 7.12 26.37 -10.94
C ALA A 667 7.70 27.58 -10.20
N ILE A 668 8.29 27.37 -9.01
CA ILE A 668 8.80 28.46 -8.16
C ILE A 668 10.33 28.38 -8.07
N PRO A 669 11.09 29.30 -8.70
CA PRO A 669 12.54 29.39 -8.49
C PRO A 669 12.87 29.79 -7.05
N LEU A 670 13.90 29.16 -6.46
CA LEU A 670 14.23 29.36 -5.03
C LEU A 670 14.55 30.84 -4.74
N ARG A 671 15.26 31.50 -5.64
CA ARG A 671 15.60 32.92 -5.53
C ARG A 671 14.38 33.82 -5.35
N LYS A 672 13.32 33.62 -6.14
CA LYS A 672 12.08 34.41 -6.04
C LYS A 672 11.37 34.17 -4.71
N LEU A 673 11.46 32.96 -4.17
CA LEU A 673 10.90 32.62 -2.86
C LEU A 673 11.66 33.34 -1.73
N LEU A 674 13.00 33.38 -1.81
CA LEU A 674 13.86 34.07 -0.84
C LEU A 674 13.67 35.59 -0.87
N GLU A 675 13.60 36.19 -2.06
CA GLU A 675 13.40 37.63 -2.24
C GLU A 675 12.03 38.12 -1.71
N SER A 676 11.02 37.25 -1.67
CA SER A 676 9.66 37.60 -1.26
C SER A 676 9.44 37.74 0.25
N GLY A 677 10.38 37.27 1.09
CA GLY A 677 10.23 37.27 2.55
C GLY A 677 9.19 36.29 3.12
N PHE A 678 8.60 35.41 2.30
CA PHE A 678 7.67 34.38 2.75
C PHE A 678 8.39 33.26 3.52
N ASN A 679 7.92 32.95 4.74
CA ASN A 679 8.47 31.86 5.54
C ASN A 679 8.04 30.48 5.01
N CYS A 680 8.80 29.97 4.06
CA CYS A 680 8.60 28.65 3.43
C CYS A 680 9.33 27.50 4.14
N ILE A 681 10.10 27.76 5.20
CA ILE A 681 11.02 26.78 5.80
C ILE A 681 10.29 25.52 6.24
N HIS A 682 9.11 25.67 6.85
CA HIS A 682 8.29 24.55 7.30
C HIS A 682 7.85 23.59 6.16
N ILE A 683 7.71 24.10 4.92
CA ILE A 683 7.42 23.29 3.73
C ILE A 683 8.61 22.39 3.40
N PHE A 684 9.82 22.97 3.37
CA PHE A 684 11.06 22.24 3.11
C PHE A 684 11.35 21.22 4.21
N VAL A 685 11.22 21.59 5.48
CA VAL A 685 11.45 20.70 6.63
C VAL A 685 10.50 19.49 6.55
N PHE A 686 9.21 19.71 6.30
CA PHE A 686 8.25 18.62 6.16
C PHE A 686 8.56 17.74 4.93
N ALA A 687 8.90 18.33 3.78
CA ALA A 687 9.24 17.57 2.57
C ALA A 687 10.52 16.72 2.75
N LEU A 688 11.54 17.25 3.43
CA LEU A 688 12.80 16.57 3.73
C LEU A 688 12.63 15.45 4.77
N THR A 689 11.70 15.61 5.71
CA THR A 689 11.37 14.58 6.71
C THR A 689 10.20 13.67 6.29
N PHE A 690 9.65 13.88 5.08
CA PHE A 690 8.45 13.20 4.60
C PHE A 690 8.62 11.69 4.45
N GLY A 691 7.55 10.97 4.81
CA GLY A 691 7.43 9.53 4.61
C GLY A 691 6.38 8.96 5.56
N PRO A 692 5.11 8.84 5.11
CA PRO A 692 4.01 8.37 5.94
C PRO A 692 4.23 6.91 6.36
N ILE A 693 3.82 6.58 7.58
CA ILE A 693 3.72 5.17 8.01
C ILE A 693 2.34 4.68 7.59
N HIS A 694 2.28 4.06 6.42
CA HIS A 694 1.06 3.41 5.96
C HIS A 694 0.65 2.30 6.94
N GLN A 695 -0.66 2.14 7.13
CA GLN A 695 -1.20 0.95 7.79
C GLN A 695 -0.68 -0.29 7.07
N LYS A 696 -0.37 -1.35 7.83
CA LYS A 696 0.27 -2.57 7.30
C LYS A 696 -0.45 -3.15 6.08
N ALA A 697 -1.78 -3.10 6.05
CA ALA A 697 -2.58 -3.57 4.92
C ALA A 697 -2.37 -2.73 3.65
N HIS A 698 -2.37 -1.39 3.77
CA HIS A 698 -2.14 -0.49 2.63
C HIS A 698 -0.74 -0.65 2.06
N LYS A 699 0.26 -0.76 2.93
CA LYS A 699 1.64 -1.02 2.52
C LYS A 699 1.76 -2.32 1.71
N ILE A 700 1.11 -3.39 2.14
CA ILE A 700 1.13 -4.66 1.40
C ILE A 700 0.49 -4.52 0.02
N MET A 701 -0.61 -3.76 -0.11
CA MET A 701 -1.24 -3.53 -1.42
C MET A 701 -0.28 -2.76 -2.36
N GLU A 702 0.31 -1.66 -1.90
CA GLU A 702 1.27 -0.90 -2.72
C GLU A 702 2.47 -1.75 -3.12
N GLU A 703 3.03 -2.52 -2.19
CA GLU A 703 4.15 -3.43 -2.44
C GLU A 703 3.78 -4.49 -3.49
N THR A 704 2.59 -5.09 -3.38
CA THR A 704 2.08 -6.04 -4.36
C THR A 704 1.95 -5.38 -5.73
N LEU A 705 1.40 -4.18 -5.82
CA LEU A 705 1.21 -3.51 -7.11
C LEU A 705 2.55 -3.18 -7.79
N ILE A 706 3.53 -2.68 -7.02
CA ILE A 706 4.89 -2.44 -7.53
C ILE A 706 5.51 -3.74 -8.03
N TYR A 707 5.42 -4.82 -7.26
CA TYR A 707 5.93 -6.14 -7.65
C TYR A 707 5.33 -6.63 -8.98
N LEU A 708 4.03 -6.42 -9.21
CA LEU A 708 3.39 -6.84 -10.47
C LEU A 708 3.83 -6.02 -11.66
N LEU A 709 4.00 -4.71 -11.47
CA LEU A 709 4.46 -3.81 -12.52
C LEU A 709 5.91 -4.13 -12.93
N GLU A 710 6.74 -4.59 -11.99
CA GLU A 710 8.09 -5.09 -12.27
C GLU A 710 8.07 -6.42 -13.04
N GLN A 711 7.09 -7.30 -12.77
CA GLN A 711 6.99 -8.62 -13.40
C GLN A 711 6.42 -8.58 -14.82
N ASP A 712 5.42 -7.75 -15.10
CA ASP A 712 4.86 -7.56 -16.45
C ASP A 712 4.77 -6.07 -16.83
N PRO A 713 5.75 -5.54 -17.59
CA PRO A 713 5.73 -4.13 -18.01
C PRO A 713 4.56 -3.78 -18.94
N HIS A 714 3.92 -4.77 -19.60
CA HIS A 714 2.72 -4.54 -20.40
C HIS A 714 1.51 -4.19 -19.54
N LEU A 715 1.46 -4.65 -18.28
CA LEU A 715 0.41 -4.30 -17.33
C LEU A 715 0.41 -2.80 -17.03
N SER A 716 1.59 -2.19 -16.88
CA SER A 716 1.74 -0.74 -16.62
C SER A 716 1.07 0.11 -17.68
N ARG A 717 1.26 -0.24 -18.96
CA ARG A 717 0.62 0.46 -20.09
C ARG A 717 -0.90 0.35 -20.04
N SER A 718 -1.40 -0.82 -19.71
CA SER A 718 -2.83 -1.13 -19.66
C SER A 718 -3.59 -0.44 -18.51
N LEU A 719 -2.89 -0.06 -17.43
CA LEU A 719 -3.49 0.56 -16.24
C LEU A 719 -3.51 2.10 -16.27
N THR A 720 -2.87 2.77 -17.25
CA THR A 720 -2.74 4.25 -17.29
C THR A 720 -2.15 4.90 -16.01
N LEU A 721 -1.42 4.12 -15.19
CA LEU A 721 -0.87 4.55 -13.89
C LEU A 721 0.55 5.12 -14.00
N VAL A 722 0.74 6.22 -14.72
CA VAL A 722 2.09 6.64 -15.12
C VAL A 722 2.87 7.41 -14.02
N ASP A 723 2.22 8.04 -13.02
CA ASP A 723 2.96 8.87 -12.03
C ASP A 723 2.57 8.67 -10.54
N SER A 724 1.50 7.94 -10.21
CA SER A 724 0.94 7.91 -8.83
C SER A 724 1.61 6.93 -7.86
N ASN A 725 2.51 6.05 -8.33
CA ASN A 725 3.03 4.92 -7.55
C ASN A 725 4.51 5.06 -7.15
N LYS A 726 5.09 6.27 -7.30
CA LYS A 726 6.47 6.48 -6.85
C LYS A 726 6.56 6.36 -5.32
N PRO A 727 7.57 5.65 -4.79
CA PRO A 727 7.80 5.57 -3.36
C PRO A 727 7.87 6.94 -2.69
N SER A 728 7.41 7.02 -1.44
CA SER A 728 7.41 8.27 -0.64
C SER A 728 8.79 8.93 -0.50
N CYS A 729 9.89 8.18 -0.67
CA CYS A 729 11.24 8.74 -0.67
C CYS A 729 11.50 9.72 -1.84
N PHE A 730 10.78 9.63 -2.95
CA PHE A 730 10.93 10.54 -4.09
C PHE A 730 10.55 11.98 -3.76
N VAL A 731 9.70 12.21 -2.77
CA VAL A 731 9.44 13.56 -2.24
C VAL A 731 10.74 14.18 -1.72
N ARG A 732 11.50 13.42 -0.91
CA ARG A 732 12.77 13.86 -0.33
C ARG A 732 13.82 14.07 -1.41
N ILE A 733 13.89 13.17 -2.39
CA ILE A 733 14.86 13.27 -3.50
C ILE A 733 14.60 14.53 -4.32
N THR A 734 13.35 14.77 -4.74
CA THR A 734 13.01 15.93 -5.57
C THR A 734 13.25 17.26 -4.87
N ILE A 735 12.97 17.36 -3.57
CA ILE A 735 13.27 18.60 -2.82
C ILE A 735 14.78 18.77 -2.59
N LEU A 736 15.53 17.68 -2.37
CA LEU A 736 16.99 17.71 -2.24
C LEU A 736 17.66 18.11 -3.55
N GLU A 737 17.24 17.55 -4.68
CA GLU A 737 17.72 17.94 -6.02
C GLU A 737 17.49 19.42 -6.27
N TYR A 738 16.28 19.91 -6.00
CA TYR A 738 15.94 21.32 -6.14
C TYR A 738 16.84 22.22 -5.28
N LEU A 739 17.11 21.86 -4.02
CA LEU A 739 18.02 22.62 -3.16
C LEU A 739 19.46 22.57 -3.66
N LEU A 740 19.96 21.40 -4.04
CA LEU A 740 21.34 21.19 -4.52
C LEU A 740 21.63 21.94 -5.83
N GLU A 741 20.63 22.08 -6.70
CA GLU A 741 20.76 22.83 -7.96
C GLU A 741 20.71 24.35 -7.73
N ASN A 742 19.83 24.83 -6.85
CA ASN A 742 19.58 26.28 -6.67
C ASN A 742 20.44 26.96 -5.60
N LEU A 743 21.00 26.23 -4.62
CA LEU A 743 21.87 26.80 -3.59
C LEU A 743 23.33 27.03 -4.04
N LYS A 744 23.63 26.79 -5.32
CA LYS A 744 24.95 27.08 -5.91
C LYS A 744 25.22 28.58 -6.06
N GLU A 745 24.17 29.41 -6.14
CA GLU A 745 24.29 30.87 -6.23
C GLU A 745 24.54 31.49 -4.84
N GLU A 746 25.64 32.24 -4.73
CA GLU A 746 26.12 32.81 -3.48
C GLU A 746 25.42 34.14 -3.17
N THR A 747 24.32 34.09 -2.40
CA THR A 747 23.57 35.28 -1.95
C THR A 747 23.45 35.28 -0.44
N LYS A 748 23.28 36.46 0.19
CA LYS A 748 23.12 36.54 1.64
C LYS A 748 21.82 35.85 2.10
N GLU A 749 20.77 35.98 1.28
CA GLU A 749 19.48 35.38 1.49
C GLU A 749 19.55 33.84 1.44
N SER A 750 20.40 33.27 0.59
CA SER A 750 20.62 31.81 0.56
C SER A 750 21.38 31.31 1.79
N GLU A 751 22.34 32.08 2.32
CA GLU A 751 23.01 31.75 3.58
C GLU A 751 22.05 31.80 4.79
N ASP A 752 21.23 32.85 4.90
CA ASP A 752 20.23 33.00 5.96
C ASP A 752 19.16 31.89 5.89
N PHE A 753 18.77 31.47 4.68
CA PHE A 753 17.85 30.36 4.47
C PHE A 753 18.45 29.01 4.91
N VAL A 754 19.68 28.71 4.50
CA VAL A 754 20.37 27.47 4.91
C VAL A 754 20.52 27.43 6.43
N PHE A 755 20.82 28.58 7.06
CA PHE A 755 20.88 28.71 8.52
C PHE A 755 19.58 28.30 9.20
N LEU A 756 18.46 28.90 8.79
CA LEU A 756 17.16 28.62 9.39
C LEU A 756 16.69 27.19 9.09
N LEU A 757 16.90 26.68 7.88
CA LEU A 757 16.53 25.33 7.48
C LEU A 757 17.25 24.27 8.33
N ILE A 758 18.55 24.44 8.56
CA ILE A 758 19.33 23.51 9.39
C ILE A 758 18.88 23.61 10.85
N GLN A 759 18.64 24.81 11.39
CA GLN A 759 18.14 24.96 12.75
C GLN A 759 16.80 24.23 12.97
N GLU A 760 15.84 24.36 12.05
CA GLU A 760 14.55 23.66 12.13
C GLU A 760 14.70 22.14 11.99
N LEU A 761 15.53 21.66 11.05
CA LEU A 761 15.84 20.22 10.93
C LEU A 761 16.49 19.66 12.20
N MET A 762 17.32 20.46 12.86
CA MET A 762 17.92 20.11 14.15
C MET A 762 16.90 20.15 15.29
N MET A 763 15.85 20.97 15.22
CA MET A 763 14.75 20.96 16.21
C MET A 763 13.87 19.73 16.09
N ALA A 764 13.67 19.21 14.87
CA ALA A 764 12.97 17.93 14.64
C ALA A 764 13.64 16.72 15.34
N ASP A 765 14.93 16.83 15.73
CA ASP A 765 15.61 15.85 16.56
C ASP A 765 15.17 15.91 18.04
N SER A 766 14.91 17.12 18.54
CA SER A 766 14.65 17.42 19.96
C SER A 766 13.17 17.38 20.41
N GLU A 767 12.20 17.44 19.50
CA GLU A 767 10.76 17.57 19.86
C GLU A 767 10.16 16.41 20.69
N ASP A 768 10.84 15.26 20.78
CA ASP A 768 10.29 14.02 21.37
C ASP A 768 10.83 13.65 22.77
N GLU A 769 11.71 14.44 23.39
CA GLU A 769 12.23 14.14 24.74
C GLU A 769 11.18 14.34 25.86
N SER A 770 10.05 14.98 25.55
CA SER A 770 8.97 15.26 26.51
C SER A 770 7.99 14.10 26.74
N LYS A 771 8.05 13.03 25.93
CA LYS A 771 7.22 11.83 26.07
C LYS A 771 8.09 10.61 26.38
N PRO A 772 7.78 9.82 27.43
CA PRO A 772 8.50 8.59 27.75
C PRO A 772 8.07 7.46 26.80
N THR A 773 8.17 7.67 25.49
CA THR A 773 8.01 6.61 24.51
C THR A 773 9.36 5.96 24.33
N SER A 774 9.49 4.71 24.78
CA SER A 774 10.64 3.84 24.50
C SER A 774 11.06 3.95 23.03
N HIS A 775 12.25 4.48 22.78
CA HIS A 775 12.82 4.68 21.45
C HIS A 775 13.05 3.33 20.77
N PHE A 776 12.07 2.84 20.01
CA PHE A 776 12.21 1.61 19.25
C PHE A 776 12.88 1.84 17.90
N ALA A 777 13.68 0.85 17.47
CA ALA A 777 14.20 0.81 16.11
C ALA A 777 13.06 0.86 15.09
N ASN A 778 13.23 1.66 14.02
CA ASN A 778 12.22 1.91 12.99
C ASN A 778 10.91 2.61 13.44
N SER A 779 10.84 3.17 14.64
CA SER A 779 9.72 4.04 15.05
C SER A 779 9.60 5.28 14.16
N LEU A 780 8.43 5.95 14.17
CA LEU A 780 8.21 7.18 13.40
C LEU A 780 9.26 8.25 13.76
N SER A 781 9.49 8.44 15.06
CA SER A 781 10.48 9.38 15.58
C SER A 781 11.90 9.03 15.13
N HIS A 782 12.27 7.75 15.19
CA HIS A 782 13.55 7.29 14.65
C HIS A 782 13.71 7.60 13.15
N ARG A 783 12.68 7.33 12.33
CA ARG A 783 12.71 7.57 10.88
C ARG A 783 12.81 9.07 10.57
N ILE A 784 12.02 9.90 11.25
CA ILE A 784 12.07 11.36 11.09
C ILE A 784 13.47 11.89 11.38
N ARG A 785 14.06 11.48 12.51
CA ARG A 785 15.44 11.85 12.87
C ARG A 785 16.45 11.39 11.81
N ASN A 786 16.33 10.15 11.35
CA ASN A 786 17.20 9.63 10.30
C ASN A 786 17.12 10.45 9.01
N ARG A 787 15.91 10.80 8.55
CA ARG A 787 15.68 11.62 7.35
C ARG A 787 16.21 13.06 7.52
N ALA A 788 16.03 13.65 8.70
CA ALA A 788 16.54 14.98 9.02
C ALA A 788 18.08 15.00 8.94
N TRP A 789 18.76 14.04 9.58
CA TRP A 789 20.22 13.94 9.54
C TRP A 789 20.77 13.59 8.15
N GLN A 790 20.07 12.78 7.34
CA GLN A 790 20.40 12.58 5.92
C GLN A 790 20.36 13.90 5.13
N SER A 791 19.36 14.74 5.40
CA SER A 791 19.18 16.03 4.74
C SER A 791 20.25 17.04 5.17
N ILE A 792 20.55 17.13 6.46
CA ILE A 792 21.62 17.97 7.01
C ILE A 792 22.97 17.59 6.40
N LEU A 793 23.27 16.29 6.31
CA LEU A 793 24.53 15.80 5.73
C LEU A 793 24.77 16.30 4.31
N LEU A 794 23.72 16.42 3.48
CA LEU A 794 23.81 16.88 2.10
C LEU A 794 23.82 18.41 1.98
N ILE A 795 23.04 19.11 2.82
CA ILE A 795 22.89 20.57 2.75
C ILE A 795 24.06 21.30 3.44
N GLN A 796 24.71 20.68 4.43
CA GLN A 796 25.77 21.33 5.22
C GLN A 796 26.95 21.88 4.39
N HIS A 797 27.19 21.35 3.18
CA HIS A 797 28.29 21.81 2.33
C HIS A 797 28.11 23.27 1.87
N PHE A 798 26.88 23.80 1.95
CA PHE A 798 26.58 25.20 1.65
C PHE A 798 26.72 26.12 2.87
N ILE A 799 27.10 25.61 4.06
CA ILE A 799 27.31 26.45 5.24
C ILE A 799 28.65 27.17 5.16
N LYS A 800 28.60 28.50 5.03
CA LYS A 800 29.78 29.38 5.16
C LYS A 800 29.85 30.08 6.52
N ASN A 801 28.73 30.15 7.24
CA ASN A 801 28.66 30.83 8.53
C ASN A 801 29.39 30.02 9.62
N LYS A 802 30.53 30.54 10.08
CA LYS A 802 31.34 29.94 11.13
C LYS A 802 30.57 29.71 12.43
N VAL A 803 29.62 30.58 12.79
CA VAL A 803 28.78 30.43 13.99
C VAL A 803 27.85 29.25 13.85
N LEU A 804 27.26 29.04 12.67
CA LEU A 804 26.40 27.88 12.42
C LEU A 804 27.20 26.58 12.43
N ASN A 805 28.39 26.57 11.81
CA ASN A 805 29.29 25.41 11.87
C ASN A 805 29.68 25.08 13.33
N GLU A 806 29.90 26.10 14.17
CA GLU A 806 30.16 25.89 15.60
C GLU A 806 28.92 25.35 16.36
N GLN A 807 27.72 25.88 16.08
CA GLN A 807 26.47 25.38 16.67
C GLN A 807 26.18 23.93 16.24
N LEU A 808 26.39 23.61 14.96
CA LEU A 808 26.22 22.28 14.41
C LEU A 808 27.18 21.29 15.07
N LEU A 809 28.46 21.67 15.20
CA LEU A 809 29.48 20.88 15.89
C LEU A 809 29.13 20.60 17.35
N LEU A 810 28.71 21.62 18.10
CA LEU A 810 28.32 21.45 19.50
C LEU A 810 27.11 20.53 19.63
N LYS A 811 26.08 20.72 18.79
CA LYS A 811 24.87 19.93 18.84
C LYS A 811 25.10 18.48 18.42
N THR A 812 25.89 18.20 17.38
CA THR A 812 26.25 16.82 17.01
C THR A 812 27.01 16.12 18.14
N LEU A 813 27.98 16.78 18.76
CA LEU A 813 28.73 16.22 19.89
C LEU A 813 27.84 15.95 21.09
N THR A 814 26.89 16.84 21.41
CA THR A 814 25.91 16.57 22.48
C THR A 814 25.00 15.40 22.14
N ALA A 815 24.55 15.31 20.88
CA ALA A 815 23.63 14.27 20.42
C ALA A 815 24.28 12.88 20.46
N LEU A 816 25.54 12.76 20.01
CA LEU A 816 26.33 11.52 20.07
C LEU A 816 26.44 10.97 21.50
N GLY A 817 26.36 11.84 22.51
CA GLY A 817 26.41 11.49 23.93
C GLY A 817 25.08 11.03 24.54
N ALA A 818 23.96 11.09 23.79
CA ALA A 818 22.62 10.79 24.28
C ALA A 818 22.38 9.30 24.57
N GLU A 819 21.43 9.01 25.46
CA GLU A 819 21.23 7.66 26.00
C GLU A 819 20.60 6.65 25.02
N SER A 820 19.87 7.13 24.00
CA SER A 820 18.93 6.33 23.21
C SER A 820 19.24 6.29 21.71
N GLN A 821 20.51 6.45 21.32
CA GLN A 821 20.83 6.68 19.93
C GLN A 821 21.07 5.40 19.11
N GLN A 822 20.33 5.30 18.01
CA GLN A 822 20.40 4.15 17.10
C GLN A 822 21.61 4.29 16.14
N PRO A 823 22.25 3.17 15.74
CA PRO A 823 23.45 3.20 14.92
C PRO A 823 23.31 4.00 13.61
N SER A 824 22.18 3.87 12.92
CA SER A 824 21.84 4.60 11.69
C SER A 824 22.00 6.12 11.80
N ILE A 825 21.45 6.72 12.86
CA ILE A 825 21.56 8.17 13.10
C ILE A 825 22.97 8.54 13.54
N ARG A 826 23.57 7.71 14.40
CA ARG A 826 24.92 7.95 14.92
C ARG A 826 25.95 8.06 13.80
N TYR A 827 25.89 7.16 12.80
CA TYR A 827 26.78 7.24 11.64
C TYR A 827 26.61 8.54 10.86
N LEU A 828 25.38 9.01 10.63
CA LEU A 828 25.13 10.28 9.96
C LEU A 828 25.72 11.46 10.74
N GLN A 829 25.58 11.46 12.06
CA GLN A 829 26.15 12.50 12.93
C GLN A 829 27.67 12.49 12.99
N GLU A 830 28.29 11.31 12.97
CA GLU A 830 29.75 11.15 12.84
C GLU A 830 30.25 11.81 11.54
N TRP A 831 29.58 11.55 10.42
CA TRP A 831 29.90 12.15 9.12
C TRP A 831 29.67 13.67 9.07
N VAL A 832 28.57 14.16 9.62
CA VAL A 832 28.33 15.61 9.74
C VAL A 832 29.43 16.27 10.56
N THR A 833 29.79 15.68 11.70
CA THR A 833 30.86 16.20 12.57
C THR A 833 32.21 16.22 11.85
N PHE A 834 32.55 15.15 11.15
CA PHE A 834 33.76 15.08 10.33
C PHE A 834 33.78 16.17 9.24
N ASN A 835 32.69 16.36 8.49
CA ASN A 835 32.62 17.35 7.42
C ASN A 835 32.76 18.78 7.96
N VAL A 836 32.14 19.10 9.10
CA VAL A 836 32.31 20.41 9.76
C VAL A 836 33.77 20.65 10.15
N LEU A 837 34.45 19.65 10.73
CA LEU A 837 35.87 19.76 11.10
C LEU A 837 36.80 19.83 9.88
N HIS A 838 36.44 19.18 8.77
CA HIS A 838 37.19 19.24 7.52
C HIS A 838 37.12 20.64 6.89
N VAL A 839 35.93 21.26 6.89
CA VAL A 839 35.73 22.62 6.36
C VAL A 839 36.34 23.68 7.30
N GLU A 840 36.10 23.57 8.60
CA GLU A 840 36.54 24.54 9.61
C GLU A 840 37.67 23.98 10.50
N GLN A 841 38.88 23.93 9.94
CA GLN A 841 40.06 23.40 10.65
C GLN A 841 40.35 24.10 12.00
N SER A 842 39.88 25.34 12.19
CA SER A 842 40.02 26.07 13.47
C SER A 842 39.32 25.38 14.65
N PHE A 843 38.37 24.46 14.40
CA PHE A 843 37.66 23.70 15.43
C PHE A 843 38.38 22.41 15.85
N ILE A 844 39.43 21.98 15.14
CA ILE A 844 40.19 20.75 15.47
C ILE A 844 40.77 20.82 16.88
N ASN A 845 41.34 21.97 17.27
CA ASN A 845 41.88 22.16 18.62
C ASN A 845 40.80 22.09 19.71
N LYS A 846 39.58 22.55 19.41
CA LYS A 846 38.42 22.40 20.32
C LYS A 846 38.00 20.93 20.40
N PHE A 847 37.93 20.23 19.27
CA PHE A 847 37.58 18.81 19.22
C PHE A 847 38.58 17.95 20.02
N ILE A 848 39.89 18.18 19.88
CA ILE A 848 40.92 17.43 20.61
C ILE A 848 40.79 17.57 22.13
N LEU A 849 40.43 18.76 22.64
CA LEU A 849 40.14 18.94 24.07
C LEU A 849 38.93 18.11 24.53
N ILE A 850 37.93 17.95 23.67
CA ILE A 850 36.75 17.13 23.94
C ILE A 850 37.09 15.63 23.91
N ILE A 851 38.12 15.20 23.17
CA ILE A 851 38.61 13.81 23.21
C ILE A 851 39.14 13.49 24.62
N ASP A 852 39.88 14.39 25.26
CA ASP A 852 40.38 14.20 26.62
C ASP A 852 39.22 14.02 27.62
N ASP A 853 38.17 14.84 27.51
CA ASP A 853 36.95 14.76 28.35
C ASP A 853 36.05 13.55 28.02
N SER A 854 36.29 12.84 26.92
CA SER A 854 35.45 11.73 26.45
C SER A 854 35.70 10.41 27.17
N LEU A 855 36.83 10.27 27.89
CA LEU A 855 37.25 9.02 28.52
C LEU A 855 36.26 8.52 29.60
N ASP A 856 35.56 9.45 30.27
CA ASP A 856 34.56 9.15 31.30
C ASP A 856 33.14 8.97 30.74
N LYS A 857 32.97 9.03 29.42
CA LYS A 857 31.67 8.91 28.75
C LYS A 857 31.35 7.45 28.38
N ARG A 858 30.15 7.22 27.87
CA ARG A 858 29.68 5.88 27.49
C ARG A 858 30.52 5.30 26.33
N PRO A 859 30.67 3.96 26.24
CA PRO A 859 31.41 3.33 25.15
C PRO A 859 30.92 3.71 23.75
N SER A 860 29.61 3.93 23.56
CA SER A 860 29.03 4.33 22.28
C SER A 860 29.54 5.69 21.79
N TYR A 861 29.72 6.64 22.71
CA TYR A 861 30.27 7.98 22.45
C TYR A 861 31.76 7.90 22.15
N ILE A 862 32.52 7.11 22.94
CA ILE A 862 33.95 6.88 22.73
C ILE A 862 34.20 6.30 21.33
N ILE A 863 33.40 5.32 20.90
CA ILE A 863 33.50 4.73 19.55
C ILE A 863 33.33 5.81 18.47
N SER A 864 32.35 6.70 18.61
CA SER A 864 32.11 7.78 17.64
C SER A 864 33.23 8.82 17.62
N VAL A 865 33.80 9.17 18.77
CA VAL A 865 34.96 10.08 18.83
C VAL A 865 36.18 9.44 18.15
N VAL A 866 36.43 8.16 18.41
CA VAL A 866 37.52 7.40 17.77
C VAL A 866 37.30 7.25 16.27
N SER A 867 36.06 6.98 15.81
CA SER A 867 35.76 6.88 14.37
C SER A 867 35.95 8.22 13.65
N ILE A 868 35.49 9.33 14.22
CA ILE A 868 35.73 10.68 13.67
C ILE A 868 37.23 10.97 13.62
N THR A 869 37.98 10.64 14.69
CA THR A 869 39.44 10.81 14.73
C THR A 869 40.12 10.01 13.62
N ASN A 870 39.69 8.77 13.39
CA ASN A 870 40.19 7.95 12.30
C ASN A 870 39.94 8.58 10.92
N LEU A 871 38.75 9.13 10.67
CA LEU A 871 38.44 9.83 9.42
C LEU A 871 39.34 11.05 9.23
N LEU A 872 39.59 11.85 10.27
CA LEU A 872 40.49 13.01 10.22
C LEU A 872 41.95 12.60 9.91
N ILE A 873 42.39 11.44 10.40
CA ILE A 873 43.73 10.87 10.12
C ILE A 873 43.82 10.41 8.66
N LEU A 874 42.85 9.62 8.19
CA LEU A 874 42.83 9.09 6.82
C LEU A 874 42.81 10.21 5.76
N HIS A 875 42.18 11.34 6.07
CA HIS A 875 42.13 12.52 5.19
C HIS A 875 43.29 13.51 5.41
N GLN A 876 44.29 13.18 6.25
CA GLN A 876 45.46 14.01 6.53
C GLN A 876 45.08 15.44 6.98
N ILE A 877 44.10 15.56 7.87
CA ILE A 877 43.64 16.86 8.42
C ILE A 877 44.39 17.19 9.71
N ILE A 878 44.68 16.16 10.53
CA ILE A 878 45.49 16.30 11.74
C ILE A 878 46.97 16.26 11.35
N ASN A 879 47.55 17.43 11.06
CA ASN A 879 48.93 17.55 10.58
C ASN A 879 49.88 18.21 11.59
N GLU A 880 49.34 18.76 12.69
CA GLU A 880 50.16 19.38 13.73
C GLU A 880 50.76 18.34 14.67
N LYS A 881 52.08 18.39 14.87
CA LYS A 881 52.83 17.45 15.74
C LYS A 881 52.25 17.35 17.15
N ASN A 882 51.80 18.46 17.73
CA ASN A 882 51.21 18.48 19.08
C ASN A 882 49.87 17.72 19.15
N ASN A 883 49.06 17.80 18.09
CA ASN A 883 47.76 17.14 18.00
C ASN A 883 47.91 15.63 17.76
N ILE A 884 48.86 15.24 16.91
CA ILE A 884 49.25 13.84 16.69
C ILE A 884 49.70 13.20 18.01
N ALA A 885 50.55 13.89 18.79
CA ALA A 885 51.05 13.37 20.05
C ALA A 885 49.94 13.12 21.10
N LYS A 886 48.95 14.03 21.18
CA LYS A 886 47.79 13.86 22.06
C LYS A 886 46.91 12.68 21.62
N CYS A 887 46.60 12.57 20.33
CA CYS A 887 45.80 11.46 19.80
C CYS A 887 46.48 10.11 20.06
N PHE A 888 47.80 10.03 19.86
CA PHE A 888 48.58 8.82 20.11
C PHE A 888 48.48 8.36 21.57
N LYS A 889 48.61 9.30 22.52
CA LYS A 889 48.49 9.00 23.96
C LYS A 889 47.10 8.46 24.31
N LEU A 890 46.04 9.09 23.79
CA LEU A 890 44.66 8.73 24.08
C LEU A 890 44.26 7.39 23.46
N LEU A 891 44.57 7.17 22.18
CA LEU A 891 44.27 5.92 21.48
C LEU A 891 44.98 4.72 22.12
N THR A 892 46.23 4.91 22.59
CA THR A 892 46.97 3.86 23.31
C THR A 892 46.25 3.44 24.61
N ILE A 893 45.67 4.38 25.35
CA ILE A 893 44.86 4.09 26.54
C ILE A 893 43.59 3.32 26.14
N LEU A 894 42.92 3.75 25.07
CA LEU A 894 41.67 3.15 24.58
C LEU A 894 41.86 1.73 24.00
N CYS A 895 43.03 1.40 23.49
CA CYS A 895 43.40 0.03 23.12
C CYS A 895 43.33 -0.96 24.31
N MET A 896 43.36 -0.44 25.55
CA MET A 896 43.24 -1.22 26.79
C MET A 896 41.88 -1.03 27.49
N ALA A 897 40.91 -0.36 26.84
CA ALA A 897 39.59 -0.14 27.42
C ALA A 897 38.83 -1.46 27.72
N GLN A 898 37.94 -1.48 28.70
CA GLN A 898 37.18 -2.70 29.07
C GLN A 898 36.26 -3.21 27.95
N ASN A 899 35.71 -2.31 27.12
CA ASN A 899 34.80 -2.65 26.03
C ASN A 899 35.58 -3.11 24.78
N PHE A 900 35.27 -4.31 24.27
CA PHE A 900 35.93 -4.89 23.09
C PHE A 900 35.84 -4.01 21.83
N THR A 901 34.66 -3.48 21.53
CA THR A 901 34.46 -2.64 20.33
C THR A 901 35.23 -1.34 20.40
N VAL A 902 35.36 -0.73 21.58
CA VAL A 902 36.22 0.46 21.79
C VAL A 902 37.68 0.13 21.48
N ARG A 903 38.19 -1.00 22.02
CA ARG A 903 39.57 -1.45 21.76
C ARG A 903 39.82 -1.66 20.28
N LEU A 904 38.89 -2.33 19.58
CA LEU A 904 39.01 -2.62 18.16
C LEU A 904 39.11 -1.34 17.32
N TYR A 905 38.21 -0.38 17.55
CA TYR A 905 38.24 0.91 16.84
C TYR A 905 39.51 1.70 17.15
N ALA A 906 39.95 1.70 18.42
CA ALA A 906 41.18 2.39 18.82
C ALA A 906 42.43 1.77 18.17
N GLN A 907 42.51 0.44 18.10
CA GLN A 907 43.61 -0.28 17.45
C GLN A 907 43.69 0.05 15.96
N VAL A 908 42.57 -0.05 15.23
CA VAL A 908 42.52 0.29 13.79
C VAL A 908 42.93 1.75 13.55
N THR A 909 42.45 2.66 14.40
CA THR A 909 42.79 4.08 14.29
C THR A 909 44.27 4.33 14.57
N LEU A 910 44.84 3.61 15.53
CA LEU A 910 46.27 3.70 15.88
C LEU A 910 47.16 3.19 14.74
N THR A 911 46.76 2.12 14.04
CA THR A 911 47.44 1.63 12.84
C THR A 911 47.50 2.72 11.76
N ASN A 912 46.35 3.32 11.44
CA ASN A 912 46.26 4.37 10.42
C ASN A 912 47.06 5.62 10.81
N LEU A 913 47.08 5.97 12.11
CA LEU A 913 47.89 7.08 12.62
C LEU A 913 49.39 6.82 12.45
N PHE A 914 49.81 5.56 12.66
CA PHE A 914 51.21 5.17 12.50
C PHE A 914 51.65 5.24 11.04
N GLU A 915 50.81 4.77 10.10
CA GLU A 915 51.05 4.92 8.66
C GLU A 915 51.17 6.40 8.24
N LEU A 916 50.30 7.27 8.75
CA LEU A 916 50.39 8.72 8.52
C LEU A 916 51.72 9.29 9.04
N CYS A 917 52.16 8.91 10.24
CA CYS A 917 53.41 9.38 10.82
C CYS A 917 54.63 8.96 9.99
N GLN A 918 54.61 7.75 9.40
CA GLN A 918 55.63 7.28 8.46
C GLN A 918 55.63 8.10 7.17
N GLN A 919 54.45 8.45 6.64
CA GLN A 919 54.32 9.28 5.44
C GLN A 919 54.79 10.74 5.66
N MET A 920 54.63 11.27 6.88
CA MET A 920 55.02 12.63 7.27
C MET A 920 56.47 12.77 7.79
N ASP A 921 57.25 11.68 7.76
CA ASP A 921 58.68 11.65 8.11
C ASP A 921 59.01 12.15 9.54
N ILE A 922 58.14 11.85 10.51
CA ILE A 922 58.30 12.25 11.93
C ILE A 922 59.09 11.17 12.71
N SER A 923 60.36 10.99 12.33
CA SER A 923 61.25 9.92 12.83
C SER A 923 61.47 9.91 14.35
N ASN A 924 61.53 11.07 15.01
CA ASN A 924 61.72 11.14 16.48
C ASN A 924 60.55 10.58 17.29
N PHE A 925 59.33 10.57 16.74
CA PHE A 925 58.12 10.12 17.46
C PHE A 925 57.87 8.63 17.24
N ILE A 926 58.16 8.13 16.03
CA ILE A 926 58.08 6.70 15.67
C ILE A 926 59.01 5.87 16.57
N ASN A 927 60.23 6.34 16.83
CA ASN A 927 61.21 5.66 17.67
C ASN A 927 60.80 5.60 19.16
N GLN A 928 59.94 6.51 19.65
CA GLN A 928 59.46 6.47 21.04
C GLN A 928 58.41 5.38 21.27
N TYR A 929 57.74 4.90 20.22
CA TYR A 929 56.62 3.96 20.31
C TYR A 929 56.79 2.73 19.40
N GLU A 930 58.03 2.40 19.02
CA GLU A 930 58.40 1.29 18.12
C GLU A 930 57.85 -0.09 18.57
N PHE A 931 57.66 -0.27 19.88
CA PHE A 931 57.06 -1.49 20.44
C PHE A 931 55.57 -1.65 20.09
N VAL A 932 54.85 -0.54 19.92
CA VAL A 932 53.43 -0.54 19.56
C VAL A 932 53.24 -1.01 18.13
N SER A 933 54.14 -0.66 17.20
CA SER A 933 54.06 -1.12 15.80
C SER A 933 54.34 -2.61 15.63
N GLN A 934 55.11 -3.22 16.54
CA GLN A 934 55.37 -4.67 16.53
C GLN A 934 54.19 -5.49 17.09
N MET A 935 53.29 -4.87 17.87
CA MET A 935 52.12 -5.52 18.47
C MET A 935 50.86 -5.43 17.60
N ILE A 936 50.81 -4.49 16.66
CA ILE A 936 49.69 -4.28 15.75
C ILE A 936 49.89 -5.21 14.54
N ASP A 937 49.67 -6.50 14.73
CA ASP A 937 49.65 -7.49 13.65
C ASP A 937 48.20 -7.84 13.31
N MET A 938 47.46 -6.85 12.79
CA MET A 938 46.12 -7.04 12.25
C MET A 938 46.27 -7.11 10.73
N GLN A 939 45.85 -8.24 10.13
CA GLN A 939 45.64 -8.32 8.69
C GLN A 939 44.81 -7.10 8.28
N ASN A 940 45.35 -6.26 7.39
CA ASN A 940 44.71 -5.03 6.95
C ASN A 940 43.21 -5.29 6.75
N PRO A 941 42.31 -4.68 7.56
CA PRO A 941 40.91 -4.70 7.20
C PRO A 941 40.81 -4.16 5.77
N PRO A 942 39.95 -4.72 4.90
CA PRO A 942 39.87 -4.29 3.51
C PRO A 942 39.72 -2.79 3.48
N GLY A 943 40.79 -2.12 3.06
CA GLY A 943 40.92 -0.67 3.02
C GLY A 943 40.04 -0.14 1.92
N GLY A 944 38.74 -0.08 2.18
CA GLY A 944 37.85 0.72 1.38
C GLY A 944 38.22 2.18 1.61
N LYS A 945 38.75 2.85 0.59
CA LYS A 945 38.66 4.31 0.42
C LYS A 945 37.17 4.69 0.24
N GLY A 946 36.34 4.37 1.23
CA GLY A 946 34.88 4.27 1.15
C GLY A 946 34.16 5.53 1.62
N THR A 947 34.64 6.70 1.23
CA THR A 947 34.02 8.01 1.54
C THR A 947 33.08 8.45 0.43
N CYS A 948 32.11 7.59 0.05
CA CYS A 948 31.15 7.90 -1.02
C CYS A 948 29.71 8.03 -0.50
N LEU A 949 28.89 8.76 -1.25
CA LEU A 949 27.47 8.97 -0.91
C LEU A 949 26.67 7.66 -0.89
N GLU A 950 27.02 6.67 -1.72
CA GLU A 950 26.42 5.33 -1.71
C GLU A 950 26.59 4.63 -0.36
N THR A 951 27.78 4.71 0.25
CA THR A 951 28.02 4.13 1.58
C THR A 951 27.10 4.74 2.63
N VAL A 952 26.95 6.06 2.62
CA VAL A 952 26.27 6.78 3.70
C VAL A 952 24.74 6.79 3.52
N LEU A 953 24.25 6.96 2.30
CA LEU A 953 22.81 7.06 2.01
C LEU A 953 22.13 5.71 1.73
N TYR A 954 22.91 4.68 1.36
CA TYR A 954 22.38 3.37 0.95
C TYR A 954 22.94 2.22 1.78
N ASP A 955 24.26 1.98 1.80
CA ASP A 955 24.82 0.79 2.46
C ASP A 955 24.67 0.80 3.99
N LEU A 956 24.97 1.91 4.66
CA LEU A 956 24.83 2.02 6.12
C LEU A 956 23.37 1.89 6.59
N PRO A 957 22.37 2.56 5.96
CA PRO A 957 20.96 2.31 6.24
C PRO A 957 20.55 0.85 6.04
N ARG A 958 21.00 0.22 4.95
CA ARG A 958 20.75 -1.20 4.67
C ARG A 958 21.30 -2.11 5.77
N LEU A 959 22.49 -1.81 6.29
CA LEU A 959 23.13 -2.58 7.36
C LEU A 959 22.57 -2.29 8.77
N SER A 960 21.79 -1.22 8.96
CA SER A 960 21.34 -0.73 10.28
C SER A 960 19.88 -1.06 10.63
N THR A 961 19.33 -2.16 10.12
CA THR A 961 17.95 -2.62 10.33
C THR A 961 16.85 -1.64 9.89
N LEU A 962 17.18 -0.55 9.21
CA LEU A 962 16.23 0.44 8.73
C LEU A 962 15.32 -0.11 7.62
N SER A 963 14.07 0.35 7.57
CA SER A 963 13.12 0.00 6.50
C SER A 963 13.67 0.40 5.12
N PRO A 964 13.47 -0.41 4.06
CA PRO A 964 13.87 -0.05 2.70
C PRO A 964 13.30 1.27 2.19
N ASP A 965 12.16 1.71 2.72
CA ASP A 965 11.52 3.00 2.40
C ASP A 965 12.40 4.21 2.81
N GLU A 966 13.39 3.99 3.69
CA GLU A 966 14.34 5.00 4.15
C GLU A 966 15.61 5.07 3.29
N TRP A 967 15.85 4.08 2.43
CA TRP A 967 17.04 4.01 1.60
C TRP A 967 16.99 5.07 0.51
N ILE A 968 18.12 5.73 0.23
CA ILE A 968 18.27 6.67 -0.88
C ILE A 968 19.48 6.22 -1.71
N ARG A 969 19.26 5.86 -2.97
CA ARG A 969 20.35 5.53 -3.90
C ARG A 969 20.86 6.78 -4.60
N PRO A 970 22.19 6.96 -4.72
CA PRO A 970 22.76 8.05 -5.52
C PRO A 970 22.28 8.04 -6.99
N ASP A 971 21.97 6.86 -7.55
CA ASP A 971 21.44 6.72 -8.92
C ASP A 971 20.09 7.41 -9.15
N TRP A 972 19.37 7.71 -8.07
CA TRP A 972 18.08 8.38 -8.16
C TRP A 972 18.18 9.90 -8.30
N PHE A 973 19.37 10.47 -8.10
CA PHE A 973 19.64 11.88 -8.35
C PHE A 973 20.10 12.12 -9.78
N ASN A 974 19.80 13.30 -10.33
CA ASN A 974 20.38 13.75 -11.58
C ASN A 974 21.93 13.74 -11.51
N LYS A 975 22.58 13.24 -12.56
CA LYS A 975 24.06 13.03 -12.62
C LYS A 975 24.89 14.29 -12.38
N ASN A 976 24.30 15.48 -12.45
CA ASN A 976 24.96 16.78 -12.31
C ASN A 976 24.83 17.42 -10.91
N CYS A 977 24.18 16.74 -9.95
CA CYS A 977 23.88 17.32 -8.64
C CYS A 977 25.07 17.31 -7.66
N PHE A 978 26.05 16.42 -7.81
CA PHE A 978 27.11 16.22 -6.81
C PHE A 978 28.53 16.45 -7.37
N HIS A 979 29.38 17.09 -6.56
CA HIS A 979 30.82 17.27 -6.83
C HIS A 979 31.72 16.27 -6.07
N VAL A 980 31.11 15.29 -5.37
CA VAL A 980 31.78 14.30 -4.51
C VAL A 980 31.64 12.90 -5.11
N LEU A 981 32.51 11.96 -4.73
CA LEU A 981 32.44 10.55 -5.12
C LEU A 981 31.07 9.95 -4.76
N THR A 982 30.27 9.62 -5.78
CA THR A 982 28.90 9.14 -5.61
C THR A 982 28.81 7.64 -5.31
N TYR A 983 29.71 6.83 -5.89
CA TYR A 983 29.67 5.36 -5.81
C TYR A 983 30.92 4.77 -5.16
N ASN A 984 30.76 3.61 -4.54
CA ASN A 984 31.87 2.83 -4.02
C ASN A 984 32.76 2.31 -5.16
N LEU A 985 34.08 2.33 -4.93
CA LEU A 985 35.06 1.77 -5.87
C LEU A 985 35.22 0.25 -5.72
N ASP A 986 34.68 -0.34 -4.66
CA ASP A 986 34.73 -1.77 -4.35
C ASP A 986 33.33 -2.29 -3.96
N ASP A 987 33.01 -3.51 -4.38
CA ASP A 987 31.73 -4.19 -4.16
C ASP A 987 31.66 -4.94 -2.81
N SER A 988 32.72 -4.89 -2.01
CA SER A 988 32.79 -5.60 -0.71
C SER A 988 31.64 -5.23 0.25
N LEU A 989 31.27 -3.94 0.32
CA LEU A 989 30.14 -3.47 1.14
C LEU A 989 28.78 -3.92 0.59
N LYS A 990 28.58 -3.92 -0.74
CA LYS A 990 27.34 -4.40 -1.38
C LYS A 990 27.03 -5.86 -1.02
N LYS A 991 28.07 -6.69 -0.90
CA LYS A 991 27.97 -8.12 -0.55
C LYS A 991 27.81 -8.38 0.95
N SER A 992 28.00 -7.37 1.80
CA SER A 992 27.86 -7.51 3.25
C SER A 992 26.40 -7.58 3.68
N LEU A 993 26.12 -8.41 4.68
CA LEU A 993 24.80 -8.59 5.29
C LEU A 993 24.72 -7.82 6.62
N PRO A 994 23.53 -7.37 7.06
CA PRO A 994 23.35 -6.72 8.35
C PRO A 994 23.99 -7.54 9.49
N THR A 995 24.71 -6.87 10.39
CA THR A 995 25.50 -7.55 11.42
C THR A 995 24.63 -8.35 12.38
N SER A 996 25.10 -9.54 12.70
CA SER A 996 24.55 -10.58 13.57
C SER A 996 24.36 -10.23 15.06
N TRP A 997 24.49 -8.95 15.47
CA TRP A 997 24.27 -8.58 16.88
C TRP A 997 22.80 -8.55 17.29
N THR A 998 21.89 -8.46 16.32
CA THR A 998 20.46 -8.81 16.48
C THR A 998 20.19 -10.30 16.30
N SER A 999 21.14 -11.07 15.74
CA SER A 999 21.02 -12.52 15.57
C SER A 999 21.52 -13.33 16.76
N LYS A 1000 21.75 -12.73 17.94
CA LYS A 1000 21.68 -13.50 19.21
C LYS A 1000 20.27 -14.09 19.48
N MET A 1001 19.25 -13.71 18.71
CA MET A 1001 17.96 -14.43 18.62
C MET A 1001 17.81 -15.36 17.40
N LEU A 1002 18.78 -15.38 16.46
CA LEU A 1002 18.61 -16.02 15.14
C LEU A 1002 19.79 -16.91 14.67
N ASN A 1003 20.96 -16.89 15.32
CA ASN A 1003 22.17 -17.63 14.89
C ASN A 1003 22.33 -19.06 15.43
N ASP A 1004 21.28 -19.71 15.94
CA ASP A 1004 21.34 -21.17 16.20
C ASP A 1004 21.26 -22.03 14.92
N ASN A 1005 21.20 -21.42 13.74
CA ASN A 1005 21.10 -22.15 12.47
C ASN A 1005 22.44 -22.66 11.91
N LEU A 1006 23.57 -22.42 12.59
CA LEU A 1006 24.87 -23.00 12.22
C LEU A 1006 25.71 -23.33 13.45
N VAL A 1007 25.40 -24.44 14.13
CA VAL A 1007 26.38 -25.11 15.02
C VAL A 1007 26.71 -26.47 14.42
N THR A 1008 27.79 -26.48 13.64
CA THR A 1008 28.68 -27.65 13.62
C THR A 1008 29.37 -27.72 14.98
N GLU A 1009 29.27 -28.90 15.59
CA GLU A 1009 30.01 -29.40 16.75
C GLU A 1009 31.15 -28.50 17.25
N SER A 1010 30.93 -27.78 18.35
CA SER A 1010 31.98 -27.57 19.35
C SER A 1010 31.36 -27.08 20.66
N ASN A 1011 31.64 -27.84 21.72
CA ASN A 1011 31.31 -27.52 23.09
C ASN A 1011 32.05 -26.25 23.55
N SER A 1012 31.33 -25.19 23.93
CA SER A 1012 31.79 -24.28 24.98
C SER A 1012 30.60 -23.59 25.66
N LEU A 1013 30.52 -23.78 26.97
CA LEU A 1013 29.57 -23.19 27.89
C LEU A 1013 29.80 -21.68 27.98
N ASP A 1014 28.80 -20.86 27.64
CA ASP A 1014 28.78 -19.43 27.98
C ASP A 1014 27.42 -19.04 28.58
N TYR A 1015 27.42 -18.79 29.91
CA TYR A 1015 26.26 -18.46 30.74
C TYR A 1015 25.83 -16.99 30.54
N ASN A 1016 24.51 -16.76 30.35
CA ASN A 1016 23.92 -15.44 30.15
C ASN A 1016 23.21 -14.95 31.45
N PHE A 1017 23.49 -13.72 31.90
CA PHE A 1017 23.14 -13.20 33.25
C PHE A 1017 21.81 -12.42 33.37
N GLN A 1018 20.89 -12.50 32.42
CA GLN A 1018 19.60 -11.78 32.53
C GLN A 1018 18.43 -12.75 32.66
N LYS A 1019 18.18 -13.23 33.88
CA LYS A 1019 16.95 -13.96 34.21
C LYS A 1019 15.78 -12.96 34.26
N LYS A 1020 14.83 -13.06 33.33
CA LYS A 1020 13.43 -12.77 33.69
C LYS A 1020 13.13 -13.65 34.90
N ILE A 1021 12.44 -13.12 35.92
CA ILE A 1021 12.00 -13.93 37.06
C ILE A 1021 11.18 -15.09 36.49
N MET A 1022 11.79 -16.28 36.45
CA MET A 1022 11.14 -17.51 36.01
C MET A 1022 10.36 -18.08 37.19
N PRO A 1023 9.17 -18.67 36.97
CA PRO A 1023 8.49 -19.43 38.01
C PRO A 1023 9.44 -20.45 38.63
N VAL A 1024 9.37 -20.64 39.95
CA VAL A 1024 10.28 -21.54 40.69
C VAL A 1024 10.28 -22.98 40.14
N LYS A 1025 9.21 -23.40 39.46
CA LYS A 1025 9.13 -24.69 38.74
C LYS A 1025 10.25 -24.88 37.72
N ASP A 1026 10.66 -23.82 37.02
CA ASP A 1026 11.64 -23.90 35.93
C ASP A 1026 13.08 -23.78 36.45
N ILE A 1027 13.27 -23.55 37.75
CA ILE A 1027 14.59 -23.44 38.40
C ILE A 1027 15.08 -24.82 38.90
N ILE A 1028 14.20 -25.82 38.97
CA ILE A 1028 14.48 -27.16 39.53
C ILE A 1028 14.30 -28.25 38.46
N GLU A 1029 14.83 -28.05 37.24
CA GLU A 1029 14.88 -29.09 36.19
C GLU A 1029 16.15 -29.96 36.30
N SER A 1030 16.46 -30.47 37.50
CA SER A 1030 17.52 -31.49 37.65
C SER A 1030 17.22 -32.57 38.69
N SER A 1031 15.94 -32.75 39.07
CA SER A 1031 15.53 -33.93 39.83
C SER A 1031 14.05 -34.23 39.60
N ASP A 1032 13.77 -34.98 38.54
CA ASP A 1032 12.42 -35.37 38.08
C ASP A 1032 11.62 -36.19 39.10
N ASP A 1033 12.22 -36.62 40.21
CA ASP A 1033 11.54 -37.46 41.22
C ASP A 1033 10.82 -36.64 42.32
N VAL A 1034 11.07 -35.33 42.46
CA VAL A 1034 10.48 -34.53 43.56
C VAL A 1034 9.17 -33.83 43.17
N VAL A 1035 8.95 -33.56 41.87
CA VAL A 1035 7.79 -32.76 41.41
C VAL A 1035 6.49 -33.56 41.37
N LEU A 1036 6.55 -34.85 41.03
CA LEU A 1036 5.36 -35.72 41.02
C LEU A 1036 4.78 -35.92 42.44
N ILE A 1037 5.61 -35.86 43.48
CA ILE A 1037 5.16 -35.98 44.87
C ILE A 1037 4.45 -34.70 45.37
N ASN A 1038 4.78 -33.52 44.82
CA ASN A 1038 4.20 -32.24 45.26
C ASN A 1038 2.95 -31.79 44.48
N LEU A 1039 2.73 -32.27 43.24
CA LEU A 1039 1.52 -31.95 42.48
C LEU A 1039 0.28 -32.69 43.00
N GLU A 1040 0.46 -33.87 43.60
CA GLU A 1040 -0.59 -34.57 44.35
C GLU A 1040 -0.80 -33.97 45.76
N GLN A 1041 0.08 -33.08 46.21
CA GLN A 1041 0.01 -32.40 47.51
C GLN A 1041 -0.31 -30.90 47.42
N LYS A 1042 -1.07 -30.42 46.43
CA LYS A 1042 -1.91 -29.24 46.66
C LYS A 1042 -3.04 -29.64 47.63
N GLN A 1043 -2.68 -29.90 48.89
CA GLN A 1043 -3.62 -29.74 49.99
C GLN A 1043 -4.18 -28.34 49.84
N ILE A 1044 -5.49 -28.25 49.58
CA ILE A 1044 -6.25 -27.00 49.64
C ILE A 1044 -5.83 -26.34 50.96
N GLN A 1045 -5.05 -25.25 50.88
CA GLN A 1045 -4.66 -24.51 52.08
C GLN A 1045 -5.97 -24.11 52.77
N LYS A 1046 -6.23 -24.70 53.94
CA LYS A 1046 -7.49 -24.45 54.68
C LYS A 1046 -7.59 -22.98 55.06
N ASP A 1047 -6.47 -22.31 55.28
CA ASP A 1047 -6.35 -20.92 55.68
C ASP A 1047 -5.54 -20.13 54.63
N GLY A 1048 -6.00 -18.94 54.26
CA GLY A 1048 -5.35 -18.08 53.26
C GLY A 1048 -6.24 -16.91 52.84
N LEU A 1049 -5.67 -15.96 52.10
CA LEU A 1049 -6.35 -14.74 51.65
C LEU A 1049 -7.46 -15.06 50.64
N ILE A 1050 -8.63 -14.47 50.83
CA ILE A 1050 -9.72 -14.45 49.83
C ILE A 1050 -9.86 -13.02 49.32
N VAL A 1051 -9.95 -12.84 48.01
CA VAL A 1051 -10.10 -11.53 47.38
C VAL A 1051 -11.47 -11.43 46.75
N VAL A 1052 -12.24 -10.43 47.17
CA VAL A 1052 -13.64 -10.24 46.76
C VAL A 1052 -13.76 -9.01 45.86
N ALA A 1053 -14.01 -9.27 44.58
CA ALA A 1053 -14.13 -8.31 43.49
C ALA A 1053 -15.56 -8.26 42.91
N SER A 1054 -16.56 -8.71 43.67
CA SER A 1054 -17.97 -8.74 43.23
C SER A 1054 -18.59 -7.38 42.91
N LEU A 1055 -17.97 -6.29 43.39
CA LEU A 1055 -18.41 -4.91 43.15
C LEU A 1055 -17.71 -4.26 41.93
N ILE A 1056 -16.77 -4.94 41.28
CA ILE A 1056 -15.97 -4.40 40.19
C ILE A 1056 -16.64 -4.71 38.85
N ASP A 1057 -16.91 -3.68 38.06
CA ASP A 1057 -17.63 -3.81 36.79
C ASP A 1057 -16.70 -3.86 35.56
N ARG A 1058 -15.51 -3.25 35.64
CA ARG A 1058 -14.60 -3.24 34.49
C ARG A 1058 -13.84 -4.54 34.37
N VAL A 1059 -14.19 -5.30 33.34
CA VAL A 1059 -13.56 -6.56 32.94
C VAL A 1059 -12.01 -6.52 32.92
N PRO A 1060 -11.34 -5.45 32.44
CA PRO A 1060 -9.88 -5.36 32.53
C PRO A 1060 -9.31 -5.41 33.95
N ASN A 1061 -9.98 -4.77 34.92
CA ASN A 1061 -9.55 -4.80 36.32
C ASN A 1061 -9.70 -6.20 36.91
N LEU A 1062 -10.79 -6.90 36.57
CA LEU A 1062 -11.01 -8.30 36.96
C LEU A 1062 -9.94 -9.24 36.39
N GLY A 1063 -9.57 -9.08 35.11
CA GLY A 1063 -8.54 -9.90 34.47
C GLY A 1063 -7.15 -9.65 35.07
N GLY A 1064 -6.81 -8.39 35.33
CA GLY A 1064 -5.58 -8.02 36.04
C GLY A 1064 -5.52 -8.57 37.46
N LEU A 1065 -6.62 -8.45 38.23
CA LEU A 1065 -6.72 -9.00 39.59
C LEU A 1065 -6.62 -10.51 39.61
N CYS A 1066 -7.26 -11.22 38.67
CA CYS A 1066 -7.18 -12.67 38.54
C CYS A 1066 -5.71 -13.13 38.41
N ARG A 1067 -4.94 -12.44 37.55
CA ARG A 1067 -3.51 -12.71 37.39
C ARG A 1067 -2.72 -12.43 38.66
N THR A 1068 -2.98 -11.31 39.31
CA THR A 1068 -2.32 -10.98 40.58
C THR A 1068 -2.64 -12.00 41.67
N CYS A 1069 -3.88 -12.46 41.76
CA CYS A 1069 -4.33 -13.46 42.73
C CYS A 1069 -3.61 -14.79 42.53
N GLU A 1070 -3.45 -15.24 41.29
CA GLU A 1070 -2.72 -16.47 40.97
C GLU A 1070 -1.23 -16.36 41.35
N VAL A 1071 -0.57 -15.27 40.94
CA VAL A 1071 0.86 -15.04 41.19
C VAL A 1071 1.20 -15.02 42.68
N PHE A 1072 0.34 -14.44 43.52
CA PHE A 1072 0.55 -14.38 44.96
C PHE A 1072 -0.09 -15.52 45.75
N GLY A 1073 -0.64 -16.53 45.07
CA GLY A 1073 -1.20 -17.72 45.72
C GLY A 1073 -2.44 -17.44 46.58
N VAL A 1074 -3.31 -16.52 46.14
CA VAL A 1074 -4.60 -16.24 46.79
C VAL A 1074 -5.46 -17.50 46.81
N LYS A 1075 -6.11 -17.79 47.94
CA LYS A 1075 -6.90 -19.01 48.16
C LYS A 1075 -8.12 -19.07 47.25
N GLU A 1076 -8.90 -18.00 47.21
CA GLU A 1076 -10.13 -17.90 46.42
C GLU A 1076 -10.31 -16.47 45.91
N PHE A 1077 -10.65 -16.34 44.62
CA PHE A 1077 -10.98 -15.09 43.96
C PHE A 1077 -12.49 -15.04 43.67
N VAL A 1078 -13.19 -14.11 44.29
CA VAL A 1078 -14.65 -14.02 44.24
C VAL A 1078 -15.07 -12.90 43.30
N ILE A 1079 -15.95 -13.19 42.34
CA ILE A 1079 -16.43 -12.24 41.34
C ILE A 1079 -17.95 -12.22 41.25
N GLY A 1080 -18.51 -11.14 40.69
CA GLY A 1080 -19.96 -10.93 40.60
C GLY A 1080 -20.66 -11.83 39.58
N SER A 1081 -19.92 -12.34 38.58
CA SER A 1081 -20.44 -13.19 37.51
C SER A 1081 -19.31 -13.97 36.85
N LEU A 1082 -19.46 -15.29 36.67
CA LEU A 1082 -18.50 -16.13 35.95
C LEU A 1082 -18.44 -15.81 34.45
N ARG A 1083 -19.45 -15.13 33.90
CA ARG A 1083 -19.45 -14.69 32.49
C ARG A 1083 -18.28 -13.78 32.15
N TYR A 1084 -17.73 -13.07 33.13
CA TYR A 1084 -16.57 -12.19 32.90
C TYR A 1084 -15.32 -12.95 32.46
N ILE A 1085 -15.18 -14.23 32.82
CA ILE A 1085 -14.04 -15.08 32.44
C ILE A 1085 -14.04 -15.39 30.94
N GLU A 1086 -15.22 -15.40 30.31
CA GLU A 1086 -15.38 -15.63 28.87
C GLU A 1086 -15.07 -14.38 28.02
N ASP A 1087 -14.92 -13.20 28.64
CA ASP A 1087 -14.64 -11.95 27.93
C ASP A 1087 -13.19 -11.90 27.43
N LYS A 1088 -13.00 -11.49 26.17
CA LYS A 1088 -11.67 -11.37 25.55
C LYS A 1088 -10.75 -10.40 26.30
N GLN A 1089 -11.28 -9.32 26.86
CA GLN A 1089 -10.51 -8.35 27.64
C GLN A 1089 -10.00 -8.96 28.95
N PHE A 1090 -10.81 -9.80 29.59
CA PHE A 1090 -10.39 -10.56 30.78
C PHE A 1090 -9.27 -11.54 30.42
N GLN A 1091 -9.48 -12.38 29.40
CA GLN A 1091 -8.52 -13.41 28.97
C GLN A 1091 -7.16 -12.83 28.57
N ASN A 1092 -7.17 -11.70 27.87
CA ASN A 1092 -5.93 -11.00 27.47
C ASN A 1092 -5.09 -10.54 28.66
N LEU A 1093 -5.71 -10.21 29.79
CA LEU A 1093 -5.01 -9.69 30.99
C LEU A 1093 -4.72 -10.78 32.02
N ALA A 1094 -5.62 -11.76 32.17
CA ALA A 1094 -5.47 -12.90 33.06
C ALA A 1094 -4.35 -13.84 32.58
N VAL A 1095 -4.13 -13.96 31.27
CA VAL A 1095 -3.09 -14.81 30.66
C VAL A 1095 -3.15 -16.25 31.21
N SER A 1096 -4.34 -16.85 31.21
CA SER A 1096 -4.64 -18.20 31.73
C SER A 1096 -4.56 -18.38 33.26
N ALA A 1097 -4.37 -17.32 34.04
CA ALA A 1097 -4.38 -17.38 35.51
C ALA A 1097 -5.70 -17.94 36.08
N ASP A 1098 -6.81 -17.74 35.36
CA ASP A 1098 -8.15 -18.23 35.68
C ASP A 1098 -8.25 -19.76 35.76
N LYS A 1099 -7.32 -20.49 35.15
CA LYS A 1099 -7.24 -21.95 35.23
C LYS A 1099 -6.60 -22.46 36.51
N TRP A 1100 -5.87 -21.61 37.23
CA TRP A 1100 -4.99 -22.00 38.33
C TRP A 1100 -5.39 -21.43 39.69
N VAL A 1101 -6.14 -20.32 39.70
CA VAL A 1101 -6.76 -19.75 40.90
C VAL A 1101 -8.19 -20.27 41.06
N SER A 1102 -8.62 -20.55 42.29
CA SER A 1102 -10.01 -20.95 42.56
C SER A 1102 -10.93 -19.73 42.42
N ILE A 1103 -11.87 -19.75 41.48
CA ILE A 1103 -12.81 -18.64 41.24
C ILE A 1103 -14.23 -19.02 41.70
N LYS A 1104 -14.87 -18.14 42.46
CA LYS A 1104 -16.23 -18.32 42.97
C LYS A 1104 -17.14 -17.18 42.53
N GLU A 1105 -18.37 -17.51 42.11
CA GLU A 1105 -19.40 -16.50 41.84
C GLU A 1105 -20.13 -16.12 43.13
N VAL A 1106 -20.11 -14.83 43.48
CA VAL A 1106 -20.99 -14.24 44.49
C VAL A 1106 -21.54 -12.93 43.94
N LYS A 1107 -22.83 -12.93 43.59
CA LYS A 1107 -23.51 -11.76 43.08
C LYS A 1107 -23.65 -10.69 44.16
N THR A 1108 -23.70 -9.42 43.75
CA THR A 1108 -23.74 -8.26 44.66
C THR A 1108 -24.83 -8.35 45.74
N TYR A 1109 -26.02 -8.85 45.39
CA TYR A 1109 -27.13 -9.00 46.35
C TYR A 1109 -26.93 -10.13 47.37
N MET A 1110 -26.03 -11.09 47.11
CA MET A 1110 -25.66 -12.19 48.03
C MET A 1110 -24.42 -11.86 48.87
N LEU A 1111 -23.76 -10.74 48.58
CA LEU A 1111 -22.45 -10.40 49.14
C LEU A 1111 -22.50 -10.22 50.66
N LYS A 1112 -23.58 -9.63 51.18
CA LYS A 1112 -23.80 -9.44 52.62
C LYS A 1112 -23.88 -10.76 53.37
N GLU A 1113 -24.65 -11.71 52.86
CA GLU A 1113 -24.81 -13.04 53.46
C GLU A 1113 -23.50 -13.83 53.41
N TYR A 1114 -22.79 -13.77 52.27
CA TYR A 1114 -21.48 -14.40 52.10
C TYR A 1114 -20.42 -13.85 53.08
N LEU A 1115 -20.33 -12.52 53.24
CA LEU A 1115 -19.36 -11.93 54.17
C LEU A 1115 -19.64 -12.32 55.63
N MET A 1116 -20.92 -12.37 56.03
CA MET A 1116 -21.31 -12.84 57.36
C MET A 1116 -20.93 -14.30 57.58
N SER A 1117 -21.20 -15.19 56.63
CA SER A 1117 -20.85 -16.61 56.77
C SER A 1117 -19.34 -16.82 56.86
N MET A 1118 -18.56 -16.05 56.10
CA MET A 1118 -17.10 -16.14 56.18
C MET A 1118 -16.55 -15.61 57.51
N LYS A 1119 -17.19 -14.59 58.09
CA LYS A 1119 -16.86 -14.09 59.43
C LYS A 1119 -17.12 -15.14 60.51
N GLU A 1120 -18.19 -15.91 60.39
CA GLU A 1120 -18.46 -17.08 61.25
C GLU A 1120 -17.42 -18.20 61.09
N GLU A 1121 -16.83 -18.35 59.90
CA GLU A 1121 -15.70 -19.26 59.62
C GLU A 1121 -14.33 -18.75 60.14
N GLY A 1122 -14.34 -17.60 60.83
CA GLY A 1122 -13.17 -16.99 61.47
C GLY A 1122 -12.31 -16.15 60.53
N TYR A 1123 -12.87 -15.63 59.43
CA TYR A 1123 -12.20 -14.65 58.59
C TYR A 1123 -12.38 -13.22 59.11
N THR A 1124 -11.30 -12.44 59.04
CA THR A 1124 -11.33 -11.00 59.27
C THR A 1124 -11.69 -10.30 57.96
N LEU A 1125 -12.75 -9.48 57.99
CA LEU A 1125 -13.25 -8.73 56.84
C LEU A 1125 -12.52 -7.39 56.74
N VAL A 1126 -11.68 -7.24 55.70
CA VAL A 1126 -10.85 -6.05 55.45
C VAL A 1126 -11.34 -5.35 54.20
N GLY A 1127 -11.83 -4.12 54.32
CA GLY A 1127 -12.18 -3.28 53.17
C GLY A 1127 -10.99 -2.48 52.65
N ALA A 1128 -10.73 -2.52 51.35
CA ALA A 1128 -9.74 -1.65 50.71
C ALA A 1128 -10.40 -0.31 50.34
N GLU A 1129 -10.51 0.60 51.30
CA GLU A 1129 -11.26 1.86 51.14
C GLU A 1129 -10.66 3.01 51.95
N GLN A 1130 -10.81 4.22 51.43
CA GLN A 1130 -10.42 5.47 52.09
C GLN A 1130 -11.59 5.99 52.93
N THR A 1131 -11.50 5.84 54.25
CA THR A 1131 -12.49 6.31 55.23
C THR A 1131 -11.76 7.08 56.35
N GLU A 1132 -12.47 7.92 57.11
CA GLU A 1132 -11.84 8.67 58.21
C GLU A 1132 -11.18 7.77 59.27
N ASP A 1133 -11.71 6.56 59.46
CA ASP A 1133 -11.21 5.56 60.41
C ASP A 1133 -10.35 4.46 59.73
N SER A 1134 -9.93 4.64 58.46
CA SER A 1134 -9.11 3.64 57.77
C SER A 1134 -7.71 3.54 58.37
N CYS A 1135 -7.23 2.32 58.55
CA CYS A 1135 -5.87 2.03 58.98
C CYS A 1135 -4.89 2.20 57.81
N ASN A 1136 -3.73 2.80 58.06
CA ASN A 1136 -2.67 2.91 57.05
C ASN A 1136 -2.09 1.52 56.73
N LEU A 1137 -2.05 1.15 55.45
CA LEU A 1137 -1.53 -0.15 55.00
C LEU A 1137 -0.14 -0.48 55.55
N LYS A 1138 0.74 0.51 55.72
CA LYS A 1138 2.11 0.29 56.22
C LYS A 1138 2.15 -0.21 57.66
N GLU A 1139 1.11 0.09 58.44
CA GLU A 1139 1.02 -0.21 59.87
C GLU A 1139 0.07 -1.39 60.14
N TYR A 1140 -0.71 -1.80 59.12
CA TYR A 1140 -1.69 -2.85 59.25
C TYR A 1140 -1.06 -4.24 59.14
N GLN A 1141 -1.30 -5.09 60.15
CA GLN A 1141 -0.90 -6.49 60.15
C GLN A 1141 -2.08 -7.37 59.73
N PHE A 1142 -1.98 -8.00 58.56
CA PHE A 1142 -3.03 -8.87 58.06
C PHE A 1142 -3.10 -10.18 58.87
N PRO A 1143 -4.29 -10.59 59.34
CA PRO A 1143 -4.51 -11.95 59.83
C PRO A 1143 -4.38 -13.00 58.71
N LYS A 1144 -3.92 -14.22 59.02
CA LYS A 1144 -3.82 -15.31 58.02
C LYS A 1144 -5.15 -15.65 57.33
N LYS A 1145 -6.27 -15.49 58.02
CA LYS A 1145 -7.61 -15.59 57.45
C LYS A 1145 -8.17 -14.20 57.20
N SER A 1146 -7.76 -13.59 56.09
CA SER A 1146 -8.27 -12.28 55.67
C SER A 1146 -9.18 -12.41 54.46
N ILE A 1147 -10.26 -11.64 54.45
CA ILE A 1147 -11.03 -11.31 53.25
C ILE A 1147 -10.69 -9.88 52.86
N LEU A 1148 -10.24 -9.71 51.63
CA LEU A 1148 -10.02 -8.39 51.05
C LEU A 1148 -11.21 -8.02 50.16
N LEU A 1149 -12.05 -7.10 50.63
CA LEU A 1149 -13.19 -6.57 49.89
C LEU A 1149 -12.79 -5.32 49.11
N LEU A 1150 -12.90 -5.38 47.78
CA LEU A 1150 -12.58 -4.27 46.87
C LEU A 1150 -13.86 -3.52 46.44
N GLY A 1151 -13.79 -2.19 46.42
CA GLY A 1151 -14.90 -1.32 46.05
C GLY A 1151 -15.13 -1.17 44.54
N HIS A 1152 -16.30 -0.64 44.20
CA HIS A 1152 -16.64 -0.27 42.83
C HIS A 1152 -15.80 0.93 42.36
N GLU A 1153 -15.39 0.99 41.09
CA GLU A 1153 -14.40 1.96 40.59
C GLU A 1153 -14.80 3.43 40.76
N LYS A 1154 -16.10 3.71 40.85
CA LYS A 1154 -16.63 5.07 41.02
C LYS A 1154 -17.18 5.33 42.41
N GLU A 1155 -17.82 4.33 43.00
CA GLU A 1155 -18.66 4.49 44.19
C GLU A 1155 -17.99 3.93 45.46
N GLY A 1156 -16.86 3.23 45.32
CA GLY A 1156 -16.18 2.60 46.44
C GLY A 1156 -16.99 1.47 47.05
N LEU A 1157 -16.83 1.26 48.35
CA LEU A 1157 -17.64 0.33 49.12
C LEU A 1157 -18.97 0.98 49.56
N PRO A 1158 -20.11 0.31 49.33
CA PRO A 1158 -21.40 0.81 49.83
C PRO A 1158 -21.44 0.77 51.35
N VAL A 1159 -22.08 1.77 51.96
CA VAL A 1159 -22.16 1.98 53.43
C VAL A 1159 -22.64 0.72 54.16
N GLU A 1160 -23.60 0.00 53.59
CA GLU A 1160 -24.16 -1.22 54.17
C GLU A 1160 -23.13 -2.36 54.30
N LEU A 1161 -22.10 -2.39 53.46
CA LEU A 1161 -20.99 -3.34 53.56
C LEU A 1161 -19.88 -2.82 54.46
N ILE A 1162 -19.62 -1.51 54.47
CA ILE A 1162 -18.64 -0.90 55.38
C ILE A 1162 -18.98 -1.23 56.85
N GLN A 1163 -20.27 -1.18 57.21
CA GLN A 1163 -20.74 -1.53 58.55
C GLN A 1163 -20.49 -3.00 58.97
N LEU A 1164 -20.20 -3.89 58.03
CA LEU A 1164 -19.94 -5.31 58.30
C LEU A 1164 -18.44 -5.60 58.49
N LEU A 1165 -17.59 -4.73 57.95
CA LEU A 1165 -16.14 -4.91 57.96
C LEU A 1165 -15.59 -4.85 59.39
N ASP A 1166 -14.55 -5.62 59.65
CA ASP A 1166 -13.81 -5.53 60.90
C ASP A 1166 -12.85 -4.34 60.89
N THR A 1167 -12.37 -3.96 59.71
CA THR A 1167 -11.55 -2.77 59.50
C THR A 1167 -11.54 -2.33 58.03
N CYS A 1168 -11.21 -1.06 57.79
CA CYS A 1168 -10.86 -0.53 56.48
C CYS A 1168 -9.36 -0.23 56.45
N VAL A 1169 -8.70 -0.56 55.34
CA VAL A 1169 -7.27 -0.32 55.14
C VAL A 1169 -7.09 0.55 53.91
N GLU A 1170 -6.34 1.65 54.07
CA GLU A 1170 -6.03 2.57 52.98
C GLU A 1170 -4.56 2.58 52.60
N ILE A 1171 -4.29 2.80 51.31
CA ILE A 1171 -2.94 3.03 50.79
C ILE A 1171 -2.65 4.54 50.90
N PRO A 1172 -1.58 4.97 51.59
CA PRO A 1172 -1.24 6.38 51.70
C PRO A 1172 -0.82 6.95 50.33
N GLN A 1173 -1.39 8.09 49.97
CA GLN A 1173 -1.16 8.76 48.68
C GLN A 1173 -0.48 10.13 48.89
N GLN A 1174 0.39 10.52 47.96
CA GLN A 1174 1.12 11.81 47.99
C GLN A 1174 0.73 12.77 46.85
N GLY A 1175 0.02 12.26 45.84
CA GLY A 1175 -0.35 13.02 44.64
C GLY A 1175 -1.70 13.73 44.75
N VAL A 1176 -2.10 14.41 43.67
CA VAL A 1176 -3.34 15.20 43.58
C VAL A 1176 -4.55 14.36 43.10
N VAL A 1177 -4.29 13.18 42.52
CA VAL A 1177 -5.36 12.29 42.03
C VAL A 1177 -6.07 11.64 43.23
N ARG A 1178 -7.40 11.58 43.16
CA ARG A 1178 -8.28 11.17 44.27
C ARG A 1178 -8.03 9.74 44.78
N SER A 1179 -7.79 8.79 43.89
CA SER A 1179 -7.59 7.39 44.25
C SER A 1179 -6.82 6.62 43.16
N LEU A 1180 -6.23 5.49 43.56
CA LEU A 1180 -5.61 4.52 42.65
C LEU A 1180 -6.66 3.70 41.91
N ASN A 1181 -6.27 3.10 40.78
CA ASN A 1181 -7.09 2.09 40.10
C ASN A 1181 -7.31 0.89 41.04
N VAL A 1182 -8.55 0.37 41.13
CA VAL A 1182 -8.93 -0.72 42.04
C VAL A 1182 -8.09 -2.00 41.88
N HIS A 1183 -7.67 -2.38 40.67
CA HIS A 1183 -6.77 -3.51 40.46
C HIS A 1183 -5.40 -3.24 41.08
N VAL A 1184 -4.86 -2.04 40.86
CA VAL A 1184 -3.57 -1.64 41.44
C VAL A 1184 -3.66 -1.59 42.97
N SER A 1185 -4.75 -1.05 43.52
CA SER A 1185 -5.00 -1.07 44.96
C SER A 1185 -5.03 -2.50 45.51
N GLY A 1186 -5.84 -3.37 44.89
CA GLY A 1186 -5.89 -4.78 45.27
C GLY A 1186 -4.53 -5.46 45.18
N ALA A 1187 -3.73 -5.18 44.14
CA ALA A 1187 -2.40 -5.75 43.99
C ALA A 1187 -1.42 -5.33 45.09
N ILE A 1188 -1.47 -4.07 45.53
CA ILE A 1188 -0.63 -3.57 46.62
C ILE A 1188 -1.01 -4.24 47.95
N LEU A 1189 -2.31 -4.39 48.25
CA LEU A 1189 -2.75 -5.05 49.48
C LEU A 1189 -2.47 -6.56 49.46
N ILE A 1190 -2.67 -7.24 48.33
CA ILE A 1190 -2.32 -8.66 48.16
C ILE A 1190 -0.81 -8.87 48.32
N TRP A 1191 0.01 -8.00 47.72
CA TRP A 1191 1.46 -8.07 47.88
C TRP A 1191 1.89 -7.86 49.32
N GLU A 1192 1.30 -6.90 50.04
CA GLU A 1192 1.63 -6.65 51.45
C GLU A 1192 1.22 -7.83 52.33
N TYR A 1193 0.04 -8.42 52.12
CA TYR A 1193 -0.36 -9.67 52.75
C TYR A 1193 0.67 -10.78 52.47
N ALA A 1194 1.04 -10.97 51.21
CA ALA A 1194 2.01 -11.99 50.80
C ALA A 1194 3.40 -11.73 51.41
N ARG A 1195 3.83 -10.47 51.51
CA ARG A 1195 5.09 -10.11 52.16
C ARG A 1195 5.09 -10.47 53.65
N GLN A 1196 3.95 -10.36 54.32
CA GLN A 1196 3.80 -10.69 55.74
C GLN A 1196 3.71 -12.20 56.00
N HIS A 1197 3.15 -12.98 55.07
CA HIS A 1197 2.83 -14.41 55.28
C HIS A 1197 3.62 -15.40 54.41
N SER A 1198 4.28 -14.95 53.35
CA SER A 1198 5.08 -15.76 52.44
C SER A 1198 6.57 -15.50 52.68
N ASN A 1199 7.42 -16.54 52.61
CA ASN A 1199 8.89 -16.42 52.62
C ASN A 1199 9.41 -15.83 51.29
N LEU A 1200 8.88 -14.68 50.86
CA LEU A 1200 9.39 -13.90 49.73
C LEU A 1200 10.59 -13.07 50.23
N SER A 1201 11.71 -13.74 50.53
CA SER A 1201 13.00 -13.11 50.80
C SER A 1201 13.87 -13.08 49.55
#